data_AF-A0A0G0S8V3-F1
#
_entry.id   AF-A0A0G0S8V3-F1
#
_cell.length_a   1.000
_cell.length_b   1.000
_cell.length_c   1.000
_cell.angle_alpha   90.00
_cell.angle_beta   90.00
_cell.angle_gamma   90.00
#
_symmetry.space_group_name_H-M   'P 1'
#
loop_
_entity.id
_entity.type
_entity.pdbx_description
1 polymer ?
#
loop_
_entity_poly.entity_id
_entity_poly.type
_entity_poly.pdbx_seq_one_letter_code
_entity_poly.pdbx_strand_id
1 'polypeptide(L)'
;MQIINHSDLEGLWAHAIGLEGDTPNAIVTGNTISGIIDHKSGTDEAGVFFQDNLSGDTVTISGNKFNGGDFLGVAIHPDDVATYGYQVDATNNYWGNAEPDFTSITSGDINHEPWWMDSAMTLPSTLIAVFNGIHTTLEGLDIANNIDTCSTHPNACTNLYFEKSISGIKMGRITFTATLDLTNGTTQTFLQNLGTYMEANAGSMKFDASTQAEMKAAGAQIKMYGTDELGYTDDTASIIVKDDEGNILSIEDANYPELTDISYSSDDGGTLTFSTDHFTQFDLPGEDQTTPDAGGNATLSDDTPQVVVTDPDLALDLSIADGTDNPTIDVSAFITDGTGTIPKIDINSDDPDNADVHIPATTVTGPADWDGIIAAPTITTIDLPVVSGETLTTSVAIEIGFTDAELSFDNAVRILLPGQAGKRAGYSRPETDFTEITNTCVSVDNQTDIDADLVGVREECKIDSGLDLVIWTKHFTKFAAYTQTTNSTSSSSSSSTSSNPSAPVCNDQKPGSAPVLLSAVAGFNSVTLTWSKASDPVSYYLMTFGTSSGSQTYGNPNIGGKDTTSYTVSGLSGGTTYYFKIRAGNGCMPGDFSNELPAAPSGGFVEGVPAGFEAGVLGEATKSGELTGESIGEPTPTTAVINAGLVKGIESIAKNKSFKYIFPIILIILPIALIYYFYKKRNNSSS
;
A
#
# COMPACT_ATOMS: atom_id res chain seq x y z
N MET A 1 47.35 35.48 -14.86
CA MET A 1 47.66 36.73 -15.58
C MET A 1 46.46 37.05 -16.46
N GLN A 2 45.84 38.22 -16.26
CA GLN A 2 44.72 38.73 -17.07
C GLN A 2 45.21 40.02 -17.72
N ILE A 3 45.56 39.98 -19.01
CA ILE A 3 46.00 41.14 -19.77
C ILE A 3 44.99 41.31 -20.89
N ILE A 4 44.13 42.32 -20.74
CA ILE A 4 42.99 42.52 -21.64
C ILE A 4 43.50 43.06 -22.98
N ASN A 5 43.38 42.24 -24.02
CA ASN A 5 43.67 42.48 -25.45
C ASN A 5 45.16 42.55 -25.82
N HIS A 6 45.63 41.51 -26.52
CA HIS A 6 46.85 41.55 -27.33
C HIS A 6 46.46 41.54 -28.80
N SER A 7 46.77 42.63 -29.52
CA SER A 7 46.58 42.76 -30.97
C SER A 7 47.79 43.40 -31.61
N ASP A 8 48.02 43.07 -32.89
CA ASP A 8 49.01 43.73 -33.75
C ASP A 8 50.44 43.65 -33.22
N LEU A 9 50.82 42.49 -32.68
CA LEU A 9 52.17 42.23 -32.17
C LEU A 9 53.09 41.84 -33.33
N GLU A 10 54.15 42.60 -33.55
CA GLU A 10 55.14 42.38 -34.61
C GLU A 10 56.54 42.17 -34.01
N GLY A 11 57.27 41.15 -34.49
CA GLY A 11 58.60 40.82 -34.00
C GLY A 11 59.39 39.90 -34.92
N LEU A 12 60.68 39.70 -34.60
CA LEU A 12 61.49 38.66 -35.25
C LEU A 12 61.14 37.26 -34.72
N TRP A 13 60.63 37.20 -33.49
CA TRP A 13 60.02 36.09 -32.73
C TRP A 13 58.87 36.75 -31.96
N ALA A 14 57.63 36.29 -32.07
CA ALA A 14 56.47 36.99 -31.52
C ALA A 14 55.51 36.07 -30.76
N HIS A 15 55.27 36.36 -29.49
CA HIS A 15 54.19 35.74 -28.73
C HIS A 15 53.48 36.75 -27.83
N ALA A 16 52.19 36.51 -27.56
CA ALA A 16 51.40 37.41 -26.72
C ALA A 16 51.72 37.24 -25.23
N ILE A 17 51.87 35.98 -24.78
CA ILE A 17 52.21 35.62 -23.40
C ILE A 17 53.37 34.62 -23.44
N GLY A 18 54.54 35.04 -22.99
CA GLY A 18 55.69 34.17 -22.79
C GLY A 18 55.76 33.65 -21.36
N LEU A 19 55.72 32.34 -21.19
CA LEU A 19 56.03 31.63 -19.94
C LEU A 19 57.47 31.11 -20.06
N GLU A 20 58.40 32.06 -20.12
CA GLU A 20 59.83 31.87 -20.34
C GLU A 20 60.56 31.72 -18.98
N GLY A 21 60.69 30.48 -18.53
CA GLY A 21 61.14 30.06 -17.20
C GLY A 21 60.06 29.28 -16.44
N ASP A 22 60.46 28.63 -15.34
CA ASP A 22 59.54 27.81 -14.54
C ASP A 22 58.45 28.65 -13.86
N THR A 23 57.18 28.36 -14.17
CA THR A 23 56.01 29.09 -13.65
C THR A 23 54.97 28.15 -13.04
N PRO A 24 55.26 27.54 -11.87
CA PRO A 24 54.35 26.58 -11.27
C PRO A 24 53.00 27.22 -10.91
N ASN A 25 51.91 26.53 -11.25
CA ASN A 25 50.51 26.92 -10.98
C ASN A 25 50.09 28.25 -11.63
N ALA A 26 50.71 28.64 -12.74
CA ALA A 26 50.28 29.83 -13.47
C ALA A 26 48.88 29.61 -14.08
N ILE A 27 48.06 30.68 -14.06
CA ILE A 27 46.72 30.67 -14.66
C ILE A 27 46.67 31.74 -15.74
N VAL A 28 46.36 31.36 -16.98
CA VAL A 28 46.16 32.26 -18.12
C VAL A 28 44.67 32.21 -18.50
N THR A 29 43.93 33.27 -18.20
CA THR A 29 42.48 33.28 -18.41
C THR A 29 41.91 34.64 -18.78
N GLY A 30 40.81 34.63 -19.53
CA GLY A 30 40.04 35.82 -19.89
C GLY A 30 40.71 36.71 -20.94
N ASN A 31 41.70 36.20 -21.68
CA ASN A 31 42.43 36.98 -22.67
C ASN A 31 41.78 36.88 -24.06
N THR A 32 41.87 37.94 -24.87
CA THR A 32 41.61 37.90 -26.31
C THR A 32 42.92 38.21 -27.02
N ILE A 33 43.39 37.26 -27.82
CA ILE A 33 44.70 37.27 -28.47
C ILE A 33 44.48 37.20 -29.98
N SER A 34 45.03 38.13 -30.73
CA SER A 34 44.83 38.25 -32.17
C SER A 34 45.99 38.96 -32.86
N GLY A 35 46.10 38.86 -34.19
CA GLY A 35 46.99 39.70 -34.98
C GLY A 35 48.48 39.60 -34.59
N ILE A 36 48.98 38.39 -34.34
CA ILE A 36 50.40 38.14 -34.11
C ILE A 36 51.08 37.93 -35.46
N ILE A 37 52.16 38.64 -35.73
CA ILE A 37 52.90 38.59 -37.00
C ILE A 37 54.37 38.30 -36.72
N ASP A 38 54.88 37.19 -37.26
CA ASP A 38 56.32 36.93 -37.36
C ASP A 38 56.88 37.43 -38.71
N HIS A 39 57.97 38.19 -38.67
CA HIS A 39 58.70 38.65 -39.85
C HIS A 39 59.84 37.72 -40.27
N LYS A 40 60.07 36.63 -39.55
CA LYS A 40 61.02 35.57 -39.88
C LYS A 40 60.30 34.45 -40.66
N SER A 41 61.06 33.66 -41.42
CA SER A 41 60.52 32.51 -42.13
C SER A 41 60.50 31.28 -41.21
N GLY A 42 59.31 30.73 -40.96
CA GLY A 42 59.04 29.64 -40.00
C GLY A 42 57.95 30.13 -39.02
N THR A 43 56.96 29.31 -38.69
CA THR A 43 55.85 29.71 -37.81
C THR A 43 56.33 29.68 -36.35
N ASP A 44 56.95 30.77 -35.88
CA ASP A 44 57.39 30.94 -34.48
C ASP A 44 56.36 31.80 -33.68
N GLU A 45 55.24 32.18 -34.30
CA GLU A 45 54.19 33.01 -33.68
C GLU A 45 53.23 32.22 -32.77
N ALA A 46 53.11 32.64 -31.50
CA ALA A 46 52.27 31.94 -30.53
C ALA A 46 51.45 32.86 -29.60
N GLY A 47 50.22 32.46 -29.25
CA GLY A 47 49.41 33.15 -28.26
C GLY A 47 49.99 33.01 -26.85
N VAL A 48 50.15 31.77 -26.40
CA VAL A 48 50.88 31.42 -25.18
C VAL A 48 52.05 30.53 -25.55
N PHE A 49 53.26 30.92 -25.15
CA PHE A 49 54.50 30.21 -25.45
C PHE A 49 55.19 29.75 -24.18
N PHE A 50 55.53 28.46 -24.09
CA PHE A 50 56.33 27.89 -22.99
C PHE A 50 57.76 27.71 -23.45
N GLN A 51 58.71 28.18 -22.65
CA GLN A 51 60.13 27.95 -22.86
C GLN A 51 60.85 27.85 -21.52
N ASP A 52 61.75 26.89 -21.36
CA ASP A 52 62.48 26.62 -20.11
C ASP A 52 61.53 26.45 -18.89
N ASN A 53 60.34 25.88 -19.11
CA ASN A 53 59.28 25.80 -18.09
C ASN A 53 59.12 24.38 -17.53
N LEU A 54 59.71 24.12 -16.37
CA LEU A 54 59.78 22.77 -15.80
C LEU A 54 58.43 22.27 -15.26
N SER A 55 57.53 23.18 -14.88
CA SER A 55 56.23 22.89 -14.26
C SER A 55 55.06 23.18 -15.20
N GLY A 56 55.25 23.01 -16.52
CA GLY A 56 54.24 23.31 -17.53
C GLY A 56 52.93 22.50 -17.37
N ASP A 57 53.00 21.30 -16.80
CA ASP A 57 51.85 20.47 -16.42
C ASP A 57 50.97 21.07 -15.32
N THR A 58 51.49 22.04 -14.56
CA THR A 58 50.74 22.72 -13.50
C THR A 58 50.08 24.02 -13.98
N VAL A 59 50.30 24.42 -15.23
CA VAL A 59 49.77 25.68 -15.78
C VAL A 59 48.39 25.44 -16.39
N THR A 60 47.41 26.26 -15.99
CA THR A 60 46.05 26.23 -16.54
C THR A 60 45.84 27.38 -17.53
N ILE A 61 45.43 27.05 -18.75
CA ILE A 61 45.06 28.01 -19.78
C ILE A 61 43.59 27.80 -20.12
N SER A 62 42.69 28.69 -19.70
CA SER A 62 41.25 28.52 -19.94
C SER A 62 40.50 29.84 -20.06
N GLY A 63 39.38 29.87 -20.77
CA GLY A 63 38.58 31.08 -20.95
C GLY A 63 39.26 32.17 -21.80
N ASN A 64 40.17 31.79 -22.70
CA ASN A 64 40.84 32.71 -23.64
C ASN A 64 40.23 32.60 -25.04
N LYS A 65 40.45 33.63 -25.87
CA LYS A 65 40.02 33.72 -27.28
C LYS A 65 41.23 33.92 -28.17
N PHE A 66 41.68 32.87 -28.86
CA PHE A 66 42.72 32.91 -29.89
C PHE A 66 42.09 33.24 -31.24
N ASN A 67 41.97 34.54 -31.53
CA ASN A 67 41.33 35.08 -32.73
C ASN A 67 42.37 35.36 -33.82
N GLY A 68 42.70 34.35 -34.63
CA GLY A 68 43.52 34.51 -35.83
C GLY A 68 44.05 33.17 -36.29
N GLY A 69 43.72 32.75 -37.51
CA GLY A 69 44.15 31.45 -38.06
C GLY A 69 45.61 31.39 -38.51
N ASP A 70 46.39 32.43 -38.21
CA ASP A 70 47.75 32.61 -38.72
C ASP A 70 48.81 32.45 -37.61
N PHE A 71 48.45 31.98 -36.40
CA PHE A 71 49.40 31.73 -35.30
C PHE A 71 49.01 30.53 -34.42
N LEU A 72 49.99 29.99 -33.68
CA LEU A 72 49.76 28.90 -32.73
C LEU A 72 49.06 29.45 -31.48
N GLY A 73 47.89 28.95 -31.07
CA GLY A 73 47.23 29.45 -29.86
C GLY A 73 48.05 29.14 -28.60
N VAL A 74 48.48 27.89 -28.42
CA VAL A 74 49.40 27.46 -27.36
C VAL A 74 50.52 26.62 -27.95
N ALA A 75 51.75 26.94 -27.59
CA ALA A 75 52.94 26.25 -28.08
C ALA A 75 53.97 26.00 -26.98
N ILE A 76 54.54 24.80 -26.97
CA ILE A 76 55.68 24.41 -26.14
C ILE A 76 56.93 24.45 -27.00
N HIS A 77 57.99 25.08 -26.51
CA HIS A 77 59.28 25.09 -27.19
C HIS A 77 59.77 23.65 -27.44
N PRO A 78 60.30 23.29 -28.63
CA PRO A 78 60.72 21.93 -28.95
C PRO A 78 61.72 21.32 -27.96
N ASP A 79 62.60 22.14 -27.39
CA ASP A 79 63.54 21.69 -26.35
C ASP A 79 62.83 21.27 -25.06
N ASP A 80 61.75 21.94 -24.67
CA ASP A 80 60.93 21.59 -23.50
C ASP A 80 60.13 20.31 -23.77
N VAL A 81 59.59 20.14 -24.98
CA VAL A 81 58.93 18.89 -25.41
C VAL A 81 59.90 17.72 -25.30
N ALA A 82 61.14 17.89 -25.79
CA ALA A 82 62.15 16.83 -25.77
C ALA A 82 62.71 16.56 -24.36
N THR A 83 62.75 17.57 -23.49
CA THR A 83 63.41 17.50 -22.17
C THR A 83 62.44 17.09 -21.06
N TYR A 84 61.24 17.66 -21.04
CA TYR A 84 60.30 17.52 -19.93
C TYR A 84 59.07 16.67 -20.29
N GLY A 85 58.61 16.71 -21.54
CA GLY A 85 57.54 15.82 -22.03
C GLY A 85 56.22 15.89 -21.27
N TYR A 86 55.90 17.06 -20.69
CA TYR A 86 54.62 17.29 -20.03
C TYR A 86 53.50 17.61 -21.03
N GLN A 87 52.25 17.43 -20.58
CA GLN A 87 51.06 17.93 -21.27
C GLN A 87 50.58 19.22 -20.59
N VAL A 88 50.26 20.25 -21.37
CA VAL A 88 49.67 21.50 -20.86
C VAL A 88 48.14 21.40 -20.91
N ASP A 89 47.47 21.80 -19.83
CA ASP A 89 46.02 21.97 -19.80
C ASP A 89 45.61 23.31 -20.41
N ALA A 90 45.10 23.25 -21.64
CA ALA A 90 44.55 24.36 -22.41
C ALA A 90 43.06 24.17 -22.76
N THR A 91 42.31 23.54 -21.85
CA THR A 91 40.87 23.31 -22.03
C THR A 91 40.05 24.60 -21.90
N ASN A 92 38.84 24.61 -22.45
CA ASN A 92 37.87 25.71 -22.39
C ASN A 92 38.36 27.03 -23.02
N ASN A 93 39.05 26.98 -24.16
CA ASN A 93 39.43 28.17 -24.94
C ASN A 93 38.73 28.22 -26.30
N TYR A 94 38.52 29.42 -26.86
CA TYR A 94 38.08 29.61 -28.24
C TYR A 94 39.30 29.68 -29.16
N TRP A 95 39.33 28.88 -30.22
CA TRP A 95 40.48 28.73 -31.12
C TRP A 95 40.26 29.37 -32.51
N GLY A 96 39.42 30.40 -32.59
CA GLY A 96 39.24 31.20 -33.80
C GLY A 96 38.30 30.60 -34.85
N ASN A 97 37.91 29.33 -34.70
CA ASN A 97 36.95 28.63 -35.57
C ASN A 97 36.14 27.60 -34.76
N ALA A 98 34.95 27.25 -35.24
CA ALA A 98 34.11 26.17 -34.70
C ALA A 98 34.74 24.78 -34.89
N GLU A 99 35.49 24.58 -35.98
CA GLU A 99 36.26 23.37 -36.27
C GLU A 99 37.75 23.73 -36.45
N PRO A 100 38.49 23.96 -35.35
CA PRO A 100 39.91 24.26 -35.42
C PRO A 100 40.73 23.03 -35.86
N ASP A 101 41.68 23.25 -36.75
CA ASP A 101 42.71 22.24 -37.04
C ASP A 101 43.82 22.33 -36.01
N PHE A 102 43.68 21.60 -34.90
CA PHE A 102 44.64 21.63 -33.79
C PHE A 102 46.07 21.28 -34.20
N THR A 103 46.28 20.55 -35.30
CA THR A 103 47.62 20.25 -35.81
C THR A 103 48.32 21.44 -36.43
N SER A 104 47.58 22.48 -36.84
CA SER A 104 48.13 23.72 -37.40
C SER A 104 48.15 24.88 -36.41
N ILE A 105 47.45 24.78 -35.27
CA ILE A 105 47.32 25.88 -34.30
C ILE A 105 47.87 25.55 -32.90
N THR A 106 48.42 24.36 -32.68
CA THR A 106 49.13 24.01 -31.45
C THR A 106 50.48 23.37 -31.76
N SER A 107 51.41 23.45 -30.80
CA SER A 107 52.71 22.78 -30.90
C SER A 107 53.08 22.18 -29.54
N GLY A 108 53.43 20.89 -29.53
CA GLY A 108 53.65 20.11 -28.31
C GLY A 108 52.42 19.31 -27.87
N ASP A 109 52.45 18.75 -26.66
CA ASP A 109 51.33 18.00 -26.08
C ASP A 109 50.39 18.96 -25.33
N ILE A 110 49.27 19.31 -25.97
CA ILE A 110 48.31 20.30 -25.48
C ILE A 110 46.93 19.64 -25.35
N ASN A 111 46.40 19.57 -24.13
CA ASN A 111 45.01 19.19 -23.93
C ASN A 111 44.09 20.39 -24.18
N HIS A 112 43.28 20.35 -25.22
CA HIS A 112 42.43 21.45 -25.68
C HIS A 112 40.93 21.18 -25.52
N GLU A 113 40.55 19.99 -25.02
CA GLU A 113 39.17 19.51 -24.96
C GLU A 113 38.54 19.67 -23.58
N PRO A 114 37.35 20.28 -23.45
CA PRO A 114 36.52 20.83 -24.53
C PRO A 114 37.00 22.21 -24.99
N TRP A 115 36.68 22.61 -26.22
CA TRP A 115 36.94 23.97 -26.72
C TRP A 115 35.65 24.74 -27.02
N TRP A 116 35.71 26.07 -27.16
CA TRP A 116 34.54 26.86 -27.56
C TRP A 116 34.43 26.99 -29.08
N MET A 117 33.22 26.95 -29.65
CA MET A 117 32.98 27.06 -31.11
C MET A 117 33.02 28.47 -31.67
N ASP A 118 32.71 29.46 -30.84
CA ASP A 118 32.65 30.84 -31.27
C ASP A 118 33.30 31.79 -30.26
N SER A 119 33.52 33.01 -30.72
CA SER A 119 34.05 34.08 -29.89
C SER A 119 33.12 34.51 -28.75
N ALA A 120 31.88 34.03 -28.72
CA ALA A 120 30.95 34.20 -27.60
C ALA A 120 31.11 33.09 -26.54
N MET A 121 32.02 32.14 -26.74
CA MET A 121 32.29 31.01 -25.86
C MET A 121 31.10 30.06 -25.75
N THR A 122 30.57 29.61 -26.90
CA THR A 122 29.55 28.54 -26.98
C THR A 122 30.19 27.15 -27.17
N LEU A 123 29.60 26.09 -26.59
CA LEU A 123 30.16 24.72 -26.53
C LEU A 123 30.36 24.05 -27.91
N PRO A 124 31.18 22.96 -28.04
CA PRO A 124 31.31 22.16 -29.26
C PRO A 124 29.97 21.63 -29.78
N SER A 125 29.80 21.59 -31.12
CA SER A 125 28.58 21.13 -31.81
C SER A 125 28.22 19.68 -31.47
N THR A 126 29.23 18.87 -31.11
CA THR A 126 29.08 17.48 -30.67
C THR A 126 28.32 17.37 -29.35
N LEU A 127 28.61 18.22 -28.37
CA LEU A 127 27.93 18.20 -27.07
C LEU A 127 26.49 18.71 -27.17
N ILE A 128 26.26 19.73 -28.01
CA ILE A 128 24.90 20.21 -28.34
C ILE A 128 24.10 19.10 -29.03
N ALA A 129 24.71 18.36 -29.96
CA ALA A 129 24.05 17.22 -30.61
C ALA A 129 23.72 16.11 -29.62
N VAL A 130 24.59 15.83 -28.64
CA VAL A 130 24.32 14.88 -27.55
C VAL A 130 23.14 15.34 -26.70
N PHE A 131 23.10 16.60 -26.26
CA PHE A 131 22.00 17.10 -25.43
C PHE A 131 20.67 17.15 -26.19
N ASN A 132 20.67 17.60 -27.44
CA ASN A 132 19.48 17.53 -28.30
C ASN A 132 19.00 16.08 -28.49
N GLY A 133 19.96 15.14 -28.62
CA GLY A 133 19.67 13.71 -28.74
C GLY A 133 19.05 13.14 -27.46
N ILE A 134 19.58 13.49 -26.29
CA ILE A 134 19.02 13.14 -24.98
C ILE A 134 17.62 13.73 -24.85
N HIS A 135 17.47 15.04 -25.07
CA HIS A 135 16.20 15.75 -24.99
C HIS A 135 15.11 15.06 -25.83
N THR A 136 15.41 14.83 -27.11
CA THR A 136 14.48 14.16 -28.05
C THR A 136 14.14 12.73 -27.62
N THR A 137 15.13 11.98 -27.14
CA THR A 137 14.94 10.60 -26.64
C THR A 137 13.98 10.58 -25.45
N LEU A 138 14.19 11.48 -24.49
CA LEU A 138 13.37 11.57 -23.28
C LEU A 138 11.95 12.05 -23.59
N GLU A 139 11.78 13.06 -24.44
CA GLU A 139 10.45 13.49 -24.88
C GLU A 139 9.69 12.35 -25.58
N GLY A 140 10.37 11.56 -26.40
CA GLY A 140 9.81 10.36 -27.03
C GLY A 140 9.38 9.27 -26.05
N LEU A 141 9.84 9.34 -24.79
CA LEU A 141 9.49 8.44 -23.68
C LEU A 141 8.54 9.12 -22.66
N ASP A 142 7.89 10.23 -23.04
CA ASP A 142 7.01 11.02 -22.17
C ASP A 142 7.72 11.57 -20.91
N ILE A 143 9.00 11.91 -21.04
CA ILE A 143 9.83 12.52 -19.99
C ILE A 143 10.19 13.95 -20.41
N ALA A 144 9.41 14.91 -19.94
CA ALA A 144 9.70 16.32 -20.14
C ALA A 144 10.94 16.73 -19.32
N ASN A 145 11.78 17.57 -19.89
CA ASN A 145 13.05 17.96 -19.28
C ASN A 145 13.47 19.36 -19.73
N ASN A 146 14.44 19.96 -19.03
CA ASN A 146 15.01 21.27 -19.37
C ASN A 146 16.52 21.22 -19.61
N ILE A 147 17.03 20.11 -20.17
CA ILE A 147 18.47 19.93 -20.40
C ILE A 147 19.06 21.04 -21.29
N ASP A 148 18.28 21.62 -22.19
CA ASP A 148 18.69 22.73 -23.07
C ASP A 148 19.12 23.99 -22.31
N THR A 149 18.64 24.17 -21.07
CA THR A 149 19.04 25.29 -20.21
C THR A 149 20.51 25.22 -19.78
N CYS A 150 21.13 24.03 -19.89
CA CYS A 150 22.54 23.79 -19.64
C CYS A 150 23.48 24.20 -20.78
N SER A 151 22.95 24.62 -21.92
CA SER A 151 23.73 24.91 -23.15
C SER A 151 24.84 25.96 -22.98
N THR A 152 24.82 26.76 -21.92
CA THR A 152 25.87 27.77 -21.64
C THR A 152 26.92 27.29 -20.64
N HIS A 153 26.55 26.40 -19.70
CA HIS A 153 27.42 25.92 -18.61
C HIS A 153 27.08 24.45 -18.28
N PRO A 154 27.47 23.50 -19.15
CA PRO A 154 27.01 22.11 -19.06
C PRO A 154 27.67 21.34 -17.91
N ASN A 155 28.82 21.81 -17.44
CA ASN A 155 29.51 21.30 -16.27
C ASN A 155 28.96 21.85 -14.94
N ALA A 156 27.98 22.76 -15.01
CA ALA A 156 27.45 23.46 -13.85
C ALA A 156 25.91 23.57 -13.87
N CYS A 157 25.22 22.55 -14.39
CA CYS A 157 23.77 22.54 -14.51
C CYS A 157 23.08 22.56 -13.16
N THR A 158 22.12 23.45 -12.95
CA THR A 158 21.31 23.50 -11.73
C THR A 158 19.83 23.53 -12.09
N ASN A 159 18.97 23.06 -11.20
CA ASN A 159 17.52 22.97 -11.41
C ASN A 159 17.15 22.14 -12.66
N LEU A 160 17.99 21.17 -13.00
CA LEU A 160 17.70 20.21 -14.06
C LEU A 160 16.58 19.30 -13.58
N TYR A 161 15.53 19.12 -14.39
CA TYR A 161 14.41 18.27 -14.02
C TYR A 161 14.07 17.26 -15.11
N PHE A 162 13.42 16.19 -14.67
CA PHE A 162 12.84 15.15 -15.50
C PHE A 162 11.44 14.85 -14.96
N GLU A 163 10.41 15.08 -15.77
CA GLU A 163 9.00 14.95 -15.40
C GLU A 163 8.34 13.88 -16.26
N LYS A 164 7.94 12.77 -15.64
CA LYS A 164 7.30 11.64 -16.28
C LYS A 164 5.80 11.87 -16.42
N SER A 165 5.28 11.56 -17.60
CA SER A 165 3.85 11.47 -17.86
C SER A 165 3.44 10.08 -18.35
N ILE A 166 2.19 9.71 -18.10
CA ILE A 166 1.53 8.53 -18.69
C ILE A 166 0.27 9.00 -19.39
N SER A 167 0.17 8.74 -20.70
CA SER A 167 -0.98 9.18 -21.52
C SER A 167 -1.26 10.69 -21.42
N GLY A 168 -0.21 11.51 -21.25
CA GLY A 168 -0.29 12.95 -21.11
C GLY A 168 -0.67 13.47 -19.72
N ILE A 169 -0.84 12.59 -18.74
CA ILE A 169 -1.06 12.94 -17.33
C ILE A 169 0.29 12.92 -16.62
N LYS A 170 0.61 13.97 -15.87
CA LYS A 170 1.85 14.05 -15.09
C LYS A 170 1.78 13.08 -13.91
N MET A 171 2.81 12.27 -13.73
CA MET A 171 2.87 11.28 -12.65
C MET A 171 3.87 11.68 -11.58
N GLY A 172 5.07 12.11 -12.00
CA GLY A 172 6.07 12.58 -11.06
C GLY A 172 7.18 13.38 -11.72
N ARG A 173 7.95 14.09 -10.90
CA ARG A 173 9.09 14.91 -11.33
C ARG A 173 10.23 14.82 -10.35
N ILE A 174 11.43 14.70 -10.89
CA ILE A 174 12.69 14.81 -10.15
C ILE A 174 13.35 16.12 -10.58
N THR A 175 13.81 16.92 -9.61
CA THR A 175 14.53 18.18 -9.85
C THR A 175 15.83 18.19 -9.06
N PHE A 176 16.96 18.12 -9.76
CA PHE A 176 18.29 18.21 -9.16
C PHE A 176 18.58 19.66 -8.77
N THR A 177 18.70 19.90 -7.46
CA THR A 177 18.86 21.25 -6.89
C THR A 177 20.33 21.67 -6.82
N ALA A 178 21.25 20.71 -6.65
CA ALA A 178 22.68 20.96 -6.75
C ALA A 178 23.18 20.87 -8.19
N THR A 179 24.48 21.14 -8.35
CA THR A 179 25.15 21.14 -9.65
C THR A 179 25.35 19.73 -10.21
N LEU A 180 25.00 19.54 -11.49
CA LEU A 180 25.32 18.36 -12.29
C LEU A 180 26.31 18.70 -13.42
N ASP A 181 27.29 17.81 -13.63
CA ASP A 181 28.25 17.91 -14.74
C ASP A 181 27.81 17.04 -15.93
N LEU A 182 27.14 17.66 -16.89
CA LEU A 182 26.71 16.98 -18.11
C LEU A 182 27.82 16.79 -19.13
N THR A 183 29.07 17.22 -18.86
CA THR A 183 30.23 16.87 -19.70
C THR A 183 30.75 15.47 -19.41
N ASN A 184 30.35 14.87 -18.29
CA ASN A 184 30.71 13.49 -17.95
C ASN A 184 30.00 12.48 -18.87
N GLY A 185 30.79 11.63 -19.54
CA GLY A 185 30.29 10.62 -20.47
C GLY A 185 29.41 9.53 -19.82
N THR A 186 29.62 9.18 -18.55
CA THR A 186 28.75 8.23 -17.83
C THR A 186 27.40 8.86 -17.54
N THR A 187 27.39 10.13 -17.12
CA THR A 187 26.17 10.93 -16.90
C THR A 187 25.36 11.07 -18.18
N GLN A 188 26.02 11.37 -19.30
CA GLN A 188 25.38 11.41 -20.61
C GLN A 188 24.77 10.06 -21.00
N THR A 189 25.50 8.96 -20.79
CA THR A 189 25.02 7.60 -21.10
C THR A 189 23.82 7.22 -20.22
N PHE A 190 23.86 7.57 -18.93
CA PHE A 190 22.74 7.37 -18.02
C PHE A 190 21.51 8.14 -18.50
N LEU A 191 21.66 9.43 -18.82
CA LEU A 191 20.57 10.28 -19.30
C LEU A 191 19.98 9.82 -20.64
N GLN A 192 20.79 9.25 -21.54
CA GLN A 192 20.30 8.63 -22.79
C GLN A 192 19.38 7.43 -22.52
N ASN A 193 19.58 6.74 -21.40
CA ASN A 193 18.81 5.56 -20.99
C ASN A 193 17.86 5.87 -19.82
N LEU A 194 17.66 7.14 -19.45
CA LEU A 194 16.91 7.51 -18.24
C LEU A 194 15.51 6.90 -18.18
N GLY A 195 14.85 6.74 -19.34
CA GLY A 195 13.52 6.16 -19.38
C GLY A 195 13.43 4.68 -19.01
N THR A 196 14.55 3.96 -18.88
CA THR A 196 14.59 2.61 -18.28
C THR A 196 14.89 2.62 -16.78
N TYR A 197 15.33 3.76 -16.24
CA TYR A 197 15.70 3.93 -14.83
C TYR A 197 14.66 4.73 -14.05
N MET A 198 13.87 5.55 -14.73
CA MET A 198 12.80 6.35 -14.14
C MET A 198 11.42 5.78 -14.48
N GLU A 199 10.71 5.40 -13.43
CA GLU A 199 9.31 4.97 -13.51
C GLU A 199 8.47 5.82 -12.56
N ALA A 200 7.24 6.13 -12.96
CA ALA A 200 6.31 6.85 -12.11
C ALA A 200 4.88 6.38 -12.41
N ASN A 201 4.14 6.06 -11.35
CA ASN A 201 2.73 5.73 -11.39
C ASN A 201 1.99 6.59 -10.37
N ALA A 202 0.67 6.43 -10.25
CA ALA A 202 -0.09 7.17 -9.25
C ALA A 202 0.43 6.77 -7.86
N GLY A 203 0.93 7.73 -7.09
CA GLY A 203 1.46 7.50 -5.74
C GLY A 203 2.79 6.74 -5.70
N SER A 204 3.49 6.56 -6.83
CA SER A 204 4.75 5.82 -6.87
C SER A 204 5.76 6.49 -7.79
N MET A 205 7.01 6.57 -7.34
CA MET A 205 8.13 7.05 -8.14
C MET A 205 9.38 6.23 -7.87
N LYS A 206 9.94 5.62 -8.91
CA LYS A 206 11.22 4.91 -8.89
C LYS A 206 12.24 5.64 -9.74
N PHE A 207 13.45 5.77 -9.19
CA PHE A 207 14.60 6.29 -9.90
C PHE A 207 15.86 5.50 -9.56
N ASP A 208 16.17 4.51 -10.40
CA ASP A 208 17.39 3.71 -10.26
C ASP A 208 18.60 4.53 -10.73
N ALA A 209 19.25 5.19 -9.77
CA ALA A 209 20.53 5.87 -9.98
C ALA A 209 21.69 5.09 -9.36
N SER A 210 21.51 3.81 -9.05
CA SER A 210 22.45 2.95 -8.30
C SER A 210 23.90 3.16 -8.74
N THR A 211 24.10 3.26 -10.06
CA THR A 211 25.40 3.34 -10.74
C THR A 211 25.85 4.77 -11.09
N GLN A 212 25.01 5.79 -10.93
CA GLN A 212 25.29 7.15 -11.41
C GLN A 212 25.60 8.13 -10.27
N ALA A 213 26.87 8.11 -9.82
CA ALA A 213 27.36 8.82 -8.65
C ALA A 213 27.08 10.33 -8.65
N GLU A 214 27.20 11.01 -9.79
CA GLU A 214 26.95 12.46 -9.86
C GLU A 214 25.50 12.83 -9.57
N MET A 215 24.55 12.00 -9.99
CA MET A 215 23.13 12.27 -9.76
C MET A 215 22.77 12.03 -8.31
N LYS A 216 23.27 10.95 -7.71
CA LYS A 216 23.18 10.73 -6.25
C LYS A 216 23.77 11.90 -5.47
N ALA A 217 25.00 12.32 -5.78
CA ALA A 217 25.68 13.41 -5.08
C ALA A 217 24.95 14.77 -5.21
N ALA A 218 24.16 14.97 -6.27
CA ALA A 218 23.42 16.20 -6.46
C ALA A 218 22.17 16.32 -5.56
N GLY A 219 21.63 15.21 -5.06
CA GLY A 219 20.33 15.17 -4.39
C GLY A 219 19.20 15.70 -5.29
N ALA A 220 17.95 15.55 -4.87
CA ALA A 220 16.83 16.14 -5.63
C ALA A 220 15.64 16.45 -4.76
N GLN A 221 14.80 17.30 -5.32
CA GLN A 221 13.40 17.40 -4.94
C GLN A 221 12.58 16.46 -5.82
N ILE A 222 11.75 15.65 -5.19
CA ILE A 222 10.78 14.75 -5.79
C ILE A 222 9.40 15.38 -5.69
N LYS A 223 8.62 15.26 -6.76
CA LYS A 223 7.18 15.57 -6.79
C LYS A 223 6.41 14.37 -7.28
N MET A 224 5.39 13.98 -6.53
CA MET A 224 4.37 13.01 -6.95
C MET A 224 3.07 13.77 -7.18
N TYR A 225 2.51 13.66 -8.38
CA TYR A 225 1.31 14.37 -8.81
C TYR A 225 0.07 13.48 -8.71
N GLY A 226 -1.12 14.08 -8.69
CA GLY A 226 -2.38 13.33 -8.71
C GLY A 226 -2.67 12.60 -7.39
N THR A 227 -2.08 13.06 -6.29
CA THR A 227 -2.14 12.36 -4.99
C THR A 227 -3.51 12.53 -4.31
N ASP A 228 -4.32 13.52 -4.69
CA ASP A 228 -5.67 13.69 -4.14
C ASP A 228 -6.65 12.61 -4.62
N GLU A 229 -6.48 12.12 -5.85
CA GLU A 229 -7.23 10.99 -6.41
C GLU A 229 -6.95 9.68 -5.64
N LEU A 230 -5.88 9.66 -4.85
CA LEU A 230 -5.49 8.56 -3.96
C LEU A 230 -5.85 8.83 -2.49
N GLY A 231 -6.61 9.90 -2.20
CA GLY A 231 -7.04 10.23 -0.85
C GLY A 231 -6.07 11.09 -0.03
N TYR A 232 -4.89 11.43 -0.57
CA TYR A 232 -3.92 12.26 0.15
C TYR A 232 -4.25 13.75 0.04
N THR A 233 -4.46 14.37 1.20
CA THR A 233 -4.93 15.77 1.29
C THR A 233 -4.07 16.67 2.18
N ASP A 234 -2.98 16.13 2.73
CA ASP A 234 -2.00 16.84 3.55
C ASP A 234 -0.59 16.22 3.40
N ASP A 235 0.35 16.73 4.18
CA ASP A 235 1.75 16.34 4.20
C ASP A 235 2.08 15.26 5.25
N THR A 236 1.05 14.60 5.81
CA THR A 236 1.22 13.55 6.83
C THR A 236 1.34 12.15 6.24
N ALA A 237 1.19 12.02 4.91
CA ALA A 237 1.34 10.77 4.20
C ALA A 237 2.73 10.17 4.43
N SER A 238 2.78 8.97 5.01
CA SER A 238 4.02 8.21 5.12
C SER A 238 4.51 7.78 3.74
N ILE A 239 5.79 8.00 3.48
CA ILE A 239 6.45 7.58 2.24
C ILE A 239 7.16 6.26 2.52
N ILE A 240 6.75 5.21 1.81
CA ILE A 240 7.41 3.91 1.84
C ILE A 240 8.65 3.98 0.95
N VAL A 241 9.81 3.70 1.52
CA VAL A 241 11.06 3.67 0.76
C VAL A 241 11.46 2.23 0.49
N LYS A 242 11.80 1.94 -0.76
CA LYS A 242 12.27 0.64 -1.22
C LYS A 242 13.59 0.79 -1.95
N ASP A 243 14.43 -0.23 -1.89
CA ASP A 243 15.66 -0.32 -2.68
C ASP A 243 15.36 -0.55 -4.18
N ASP A 244 16.42 -0.64 -4.98
CA ASP A 244 16.30 -0.77 -6.44
C ASP A 244 15.79 -2.16 -6.87
N GLU A 245 15.91 -3.16 -6.00
CA GLU A 245 15.32 -4.50 -6.11
C GLU A 245 13.85 -4.55 -5.69
N GLY A 246 13.34 -3.49 -5.05
CA GLY A 246 11.95 -3.35 -4.59
C GLY A 246 11.71 -3.80 -3.14
N ASN A 247 12.76 -4.13 -2.38
CA ASN A 247 12.66 -4.46 -0.96
C ASN A 247 12.47 -3.19 -0.14
N ILE A 248 11.61 -3.24 0.87
CA ILE A 248 11.40 -2.12 1.79
C ILE A 248 12.67 -1.87 2.63
N LEU A 249 13.07 -0.62 2.76
CA LEU A 249 14.19 -0.17 3.58
C LEU A 249 13.70 0.37 4.92
N SER A 250 14.30 -0.10 6.02
CA SER A 250 14.16 0.52 7.34
C SER A 250 14.80 1.90 7.34
N ILE A 251 14.27 2.83 8.15
CA ILE A 251 14.85 4.17 8.32
C ILE A 251 16.28 4.14 8.87
N GLU A 252 16.67 3.06 9.54
CA GLU A 252 18.02 2.86 10.06
C GLU A 252 18.96 2.18 9.05
N ASP A 253 18.48 1.78 7.86
CA ASP A 253 19.32 1.22 6.81
C ASP A 253 20.31 2.27 6.30
N ALA A 254 21.56 1.86 6.05
CA ALA A 254 22.61 2.75 5.57
C ALA A 254 22.33 3.32 4.16
N ASN A 255 21.46 2.67 3.39
CA ASN A 255 20.98 3.11 2.08
C ASN A 255 19.59 3.76 2.16
N TYR A 256 19.03 4.01 3.36
CA TYR A 256 17.82 4.79 3.47
C TYR A 256 18.13 6.27 3.19
N PRO A 257 17.45 6.92 2.24
CA PRO A 257 17.64 8.33 1.94
C PRO A 257 17.05 9.25 3.00
N GLU A 258 17.76 10.33 3.32
CA GLU A 258 17.23 11.33 4.23
C GLU A 258 16.09 12.11 3.54
N LEU A 259 14.85 11.91 4.02
CA LEU A 259 13.68 12.62 3.51
C LEU A 259 13.46 13.92 4.30
N THR A 260 13.41 15.05 3.59
CA THR A 260 13.25 16.40 4.16
C THR A 260 12.25 17.23 3.37
N ASP A 261 11.85 18.39 3.90
CA ASP A 261 10.98 19.37 3.21
C ASP A 261 9.69 18.77 2.63
N ILE A 262 9.11 17.78 3.32
CA ILE A 262 7.85 17.15 2.94
C ILE A 262 6.74 18.20 3.00
N SER A 263 6.01 18.35 1.91
CA SER A 263 4.92 19.31 1.78
C SER A 263 3.89 18.86 0.77
N TYR A 264 2.63 19.22 1.03
CA TYR A 264 1.52 18.94 0.14
C TYR A 264 0.93 20.24 -0.44
N SER A 265 0.55 20.19 -1.72
CA SER A 265 -0.22 21.23 -2.37
C SER A 265 -1.49 20.63 -2.98
N SER A 266 -2.65 21.20 -2.67
CA SER A 266 -3.93 20.81 -3.28
C SER A 266 -4.08 21.29 -4.73
N ASP A 267 -3.13 22.08 -5.24
CA ASP A 267 -3.15 22.56 -6.61
C ASP A 267 -2.92 21.40 -7.59
N ASP A 268 -3.46 21.53 -8.81
CA ASP A 268 -3.26 20.57 -9.91
C ASP A 268 -3.64 19.10 -9.62
N GLY A 269 -4.57 18.86 -8.69
CA GLY A 269 -4.98 17.50 -8.31
C GLY A 269 -4.09 16.86 -7.24
N GLY A 270 -3.55 17.65 -6.31
CA GLY A 270 -2.75 17.13 -5.20
C GLY A 270 -1.32 16.78 -5.61
N THR A 271 -0.35 17.49 -5.05
CA THR A 271 1.08 17.23 -5.26
C THR A 271 1.79 17.07 -3.92
N LEU A 272 2.38 15.90 -3.70
CA LEU A 272 3.32 15.68 -2.60
C LEU A 272 4.73 16.02 -3.08
N THR A 273 5.45 16.84 -2.33
CA THR A 273 6.83 17.25 -2.64
C THR A 273 7.72 16.94 -1.45
N PHE A 274 8.90 16.38 -1.69
CA PHE A 274 9.92 16.14 -0.67
C PHE A 274 11.33 16.21 -1.26
N SER A 275 12.32 16.43 -0.42
CA SER A 275 13.73 16.45 -0.78
C SER A 275 14.44 15.21 -0.25
N THR A 276 15.43 14.75 -1.00
CA THR A 276 16.16 13.53 -0.71
C THR A 276 17.62 13.65 -1.11
N ASP A 277 18.52 13.09 -0.30
CA ASP A 277 19.97 13.13 -0.52
C ASP A 277 20.45 12.13 -1.57
N HIS A 278 19.67 11.07 -1.80
CA HIS A 278 19.79 10.15 -2.94
C HIS A 278 18.42 9.56 -3.31
N PHE A 279 18.36 8.71 -4.33
CA PHE A 279 17.07 8.20 -4.85
C PHE A 279 17.09 6.70 -4.94
N THR A 280 15.88 6.17 -4.86
CA THR A 280 15.56 4.77 -5.08
C THR A 280 14.08 4.68 -5.46
N GLN A 281 13.29 3.79 -4.87
CA GLN A 281 11.85 3.73 -5.04
C GLN A 281 11.10 4.34 -3.84
N PHE A 282 10.06 5.13 -4.13
CA PHE A 282 9.19 5.78 -3.17
C PHE A 282 7.73 5.48 -3.53
N ASP A 283 6.99 4.92 -2.58
CA ASP A 283 5.58 4.58 -2.74
C ASP A 283 4.75 5.23 -1.64
N LEU A 284 3.52 5.63 -1.97
CA LEU A 284 2.48 5.97 -1.01
C LEU A 284 1.60 4.75 -0.78
N PRO A 285 1.03 4.57 0.43
CA PRO A 285 0.04 3.54 0.67
C PRO A 285 -1.21 3.69 -0.24
N GLY A 286 -2.09 2.70 -0.23
CA GLY A 286 -3.45 2.79 -0.78
C GLY A 286 -4.33 3.73 0.06
N GLU A 287 -5.45 4.18 -0.52
CA GLU A 287 -6.40 5.09 0.16
C GLU A 287 -7.07 4.44 1.39
N ASP A 288 -7.18 3.11 1.39
CA ASP A 288 -7.74 2.25 2.43
C ASP A 288 -6.64 1.62 3.31
N GLN A 289 -5.41 2.09 3.17
CA GLN A 289 -4.26 1.61 3.92
C GLN A 289 -3.76 2.69 4.89
N THR A 290 -3.30 2.25 6.05
CA THR A 290 -2.47 3.04 6.95
C THR A 290 -1.06 2.44 7.02
N THR A 291 -0.13 3.20 7.57
CA THR A 291 1.22 2.72 7.90
C THR A 291 1.53 3.01 9.36
N PRO A 292 2.47 2.29 9.99
CA PRO A 292 2.95 2.59 11.33
C PRO A 292 3.63 3.96 11.40
N ASP A 293 3.45 4.66 12.52
CA ASP A 293 4.25 5.84 12.85
C ASP A 293 5.69 5.44 13.22
N ALA A 294 6.56 6.43 13.45
CA ALA A 294 7.96 6.18 13.83
C ALA A 294 8.13 5.41 15.16
N GLY A 295 7.08 5.32 15.98
CA GLY A 295 7.05 4.52 17.20
C GLY A 295 6.48 3.11 17.00
N GLY A 296 6.09 2.74 15.77
CA GLY A 296 5.48 1.47 15.42
C GLY A 296 3.96 1.42 15.62
N ASN A 297 3.31 2.54 15.95
CA ASN A 297 1.88 2.55 16.25
C ASN A 297 1.06 2.73 14.97
N ALA A 298 -0.03 1.97 14.83
CA ALA A 298 -1.04 2.23 13.79
C ALA A 298 -2.45 1.91 14.32
N THR A 299 -3.46 2.54 13.72
CA THR A 299 -4.87 2.26 14.03
C THR A 299 -5.61 1.81 12.78
N LEU A 300 -6.21 0.63 12.83
CA LEU A 300 -7.10 0.11 11.81
C LEU A 300 -8.53 0.57 12.09
N SER A 301 -9.21 1.01 11.03
CA SER A 301 -10.59 1.50 11.07
C SER A 301 -11.32 1.18 9.76
N ASP A 302 -12.63 1.43 9.66
CA ASP A 302 -13.36 1.27 8.41
C ASP A 302 -12.86 2.16 7.25
N ASP A 303 -12.20 3.28 7.56
CA ASP A 303 -11.60 4.14 6.53
C ASP A 303 -10.25 3.58 6.05
N THR A 304 -9.48 2.95 6.94
CA THR A 304 -8.17 2.33 6.65
C THR A 304 -8.07 0.94 7.33
N PRO A 305 -8.76 -0.09 6.80
CA PRO A 305 -8.82 -1.40 7.46
C PRO A 305 -7.53 -2.20 7.31
N GLN A 306 -6.58 -1.76 6.48
CA GLN A 306 -5.32 -2.44 6.29
C GLN A 306 -4.14 -1.60 6.80
N VAL A 307 -3.19 -2.24 7.49
CA VAL A 307 -1.88 -1.64 7.77
C VAL A 307 -0.85 -2.27 6.84
N VAL A 308 -0.09 -1.44 6.14
CA VAL A 308 1.10 -1.88 5.39
C VAL A 308 2.29 -1.80 6.32
N VAL A 309 2.97 -2.92 6.51
CA VAL A 309 4.17 -2.95 7.35
C VAL A 309 5.35 -2.44 6.54
N THR A 310 5.88 -1.29 6.95
CA THR A 310 6.86 -0.50 6.18
C THR A 310 8.29 -0.59 6.69
N ASP A 311 8.56 -1.40 7.71
CA ASP A 311 9.90 -1.55 8.25
C ASP A 311 10.05 -2.96 8.86
N PRO A 312 11.02 -3.77 8.39
CA PRO A 312 11.23 -5.14 8.88
C PRO A 312 11.75 -5.21 10.33
N ASP A 313 12.34 -4.12 10.85
CA ASP A 313 12.98 -4.06 12.16
C ASP A 313 12.13 -3.29 13.19
N LEU A 314 11.09 -2.58 12.75
CA LEU A 314 10.17 -1.83 13.61
C LEU A 314 9.11 -2.75 14.23
N ALA A 315 9.14 -2.87 15.55
CA ALA A 315 8.05 -3.54 16.27
C ALA A 315 6.76 -2.74 16.16
N LEU A 316 5.65 -3.42 15.89
CA LEU A 316 4.34 -2.80 15.67
C LEU A 316 3.44 -2.92 16.89
N ASP A 317 2.68 -1.85 17.15
CA ASP A 317 1.57 -1.79 18.08
C ASP A 317 0.30 -1.34 17.33
N LEU A 318 -0.54 -2.31 16.99
CA LEU A 318 -1.73 -2.12 16.17
C LEU A 318 -2.96 -2.06 17.06
N SER A 319 -3.76 -0.99 16.91
CA SER A 319 -5.08 -0.86 17.53
C SER A 319 -6.15 -1.08 16.48
N ILE A 320 -7.08 -2.00 16.70
CA ILE A 320 -8.24 -2.23 15.81
C ILE A 320 -9.45 -1.57 16.44
N ALA A 321 -9.98 -0.53 15.80
CA ALA A 321 -11.16 0.16 16.28
C ALA A 321 -12.39 -0.78 16.28
N ASP A 322 -13.26 -0.62 17.29
CA ASP A 322 -14.50 -1.38 17.40
C ASP A 322 -15.38 -1.20 16.15
N GLY A 323 -15.88 -2.31 15.62
CA GLY A 323 -16.69 -2.35 14.40
C GLY A 323 -15.92 -2.33 13.08
N THR A 324 -14.57 -2.34 13.09
CA THR A 324 -13.77 -2.38 11.85
C THR A 324 -14.05 -3.66 11.04
N ASP A 325 -14.50 -3.51 9.80
CA ASP A 325 -14.81 -4.63 8.92
C ASP A 325 -13.55 -5.24 8.27
N ASN A 326 -13.27 -6.51 8.54
CA ASN A 326 -12.18 -7.33 7.95
C ASN A 326 -10.78 -6.66 7.99
N PRO A 327 -10.29 -6.27 9.18
CA PRO A 327 -8.97 -5.67 9.31
C PRO A 327 -7.86 -6.61 8.83
N THR A 328 -6.83 -6.07 8.17
CA THR A 328 -5.69 -6.87 7.66
C THR A 328 -4.35 -6.21 7.92
N ILE A 329 -3.30 -7.04 7.92
CA ILE A 329 -1.90 -6.66 8.04
C ILE A 329 -1.19 -7.12 6.77
N ASP A 330 -0.69 -6.18 5.98
CA ASP A 330 0.08 -6.44 4.78
C ASP A 330 1.57 -6.56 5.12
N VAL A 331 2.08 -7.78 5.06
CA VAL A 331 3.50 -8.12 5.20
C VAL A 331 4.10 -8.60 3.88
N SER A 332 3.41 -8.42 2.75
CA SER A 332 3.77 -8.94 1.43
C SER A 332 5.19 -8.59 1.02
N ALA A 333 5.67 -7.41 1.41
CA ALA A 333 7.03 -6.95 1.14
C ALA A 333 8.14 -7.82 1.76
N PHE A 334 7.83 -8.64 2.77
CA PHE A 334 8.79 -9.52 3.44
C PHE A 334 8.64 -10.98 3.04
N ILE A 335 7.62 -11.32 2.24
CA ILE A 335 7.28 -12.68 1.87
C ILE A 335 7.81 -12.97 0.46
N THR A 336 8.60 -14.03 0.33
CA THR A 336 9.05 -14.57 -0.96
C THR A 336 8.69 -16.05 -1.03
N ASP A 337 8.00 -16.46 -2.11
CA ASP A 337 7.54 -17.84 -2.29
C ASP A 337 6.75 -18.39 -1.07
N GLY A 338 5.89 -17.54 -0.48
CA GLY A 338 5.04 -17.88 0.67
C GLY A 338 5.74 -17.92 2.03
N THR A 339 7.03 -17.59 2.11
CA THR A 339 7.80 -17.58 3.37
C THR A 339 8.54 -16.26 3.58
N GLY A 340 8.60 -15.77 4.81
CA GLY A 340 9.32 -14.54 5.13
C GLY A 340 9.50 -14.30 6.63
N THR A 341 10.42 -13.41 6.99
CA THR A 341 10.57 -12.95 8.39
C THR A 341 9.81 -11.66 8.57
N ILE A 342 8.98 -11.59 9.62
CA ILE A 342 8.18 -10.40 9.96
C ILE A 342 8.64 -9.83 11.30
N PRO A 343 8.47 -8.50 11.53
CA PRO A 343 8.77 -7.88 12.81
C PRO A 343 7.86 -8.42 13.91
N LYS A 344 8.12 -7.98 15.14
CA LYS A 344 7.16 -8.17 16.23
C LYS A 344 5.89 -7.38 15.92
N ILE A 345 4.71 -7.99 16.09
CA ILE A 345 3.40 -7.35 15.87
C ILE A 345 2.51 -7.60 17.09
N ASP A 346 2.18 -6.54 17.81
CA ASP A 346 1.12 -6.53 18.82
C ASP A 346 -0.17 -6.04 18.17
N ILE A 347 -1.25 -6.81 18.34
CA ILE A 347 -2.59 -6.49 17.82
C ILE A 347 -3.53 -6.41 19.01
N ASN A 348 -4.08 -5.24 19.25
CA ASN A 348 -5.02 -4.94 20.32
C ASN A 348 -6.38 -4.59 19.71
N SER A 349 -7.44 -5.29 20.11
CA SER A 349 -8.79 -4.99 19.64
C SER A 349 -9.54 -4.13 20.65
N ASP A 350 -10.17 -3.05 20.19
CA ASP A 350 -11.07 -2.24 21.01
C ASP A 350 -12.41 -2.94 21.27
N ASP A 351 -12.74 -4.00 20.50
CA ASP A 351 -13.88 -4.88 20.77
C ASP A 351 -13.56 -5.81 21.95
N PRO A 352 -14.25 -5.67 23.10
CA PRO A 352 -13.96 -6.46 24.30
C PRO A 352 -14.29 -7.96 24.15
N ASP A 353 -15.04 -8.34 23.12
CA ASP A 353 -15.38 -9.74 22.83
C ASP A 353 -14.40 -10.38 21.82
N ASN A 354 -13.50 -9.60 21.22
CA ASN A 354 -12.50 -10.06 20.27
C ASN A 354 -11.15 -10.37 20.95
N ALA A 355 -10.19 -10.93 20.20
CA ALA A 355 -8.91 -11.37 20.72
C ALA A 355 -7.80 -10.32 20.56
N ASP A 356 -6.91 -10.27 21.56
CA ASP A 356 -5.60 -9.60 21.42
C ASP A 356 -4.55 -10.63 21.01
N VAL A 357 -3.63 -10.24 20.13
CA VAL A 357 -2.63 -11.16 19.56
C VAL A 357 -1.24 -10.55 19.63
N HIS A 358 -0.29 -11.32 20.14
CA HIS A 358 1.13 -10.95 20.20
C HIS A 358 1.93 -11.92 19.35
N ILE A 359 2.42 -11.42 18.22
CA ILE A 359 3.31 -12.12 17.30
C ILE A 359 4.74 -11.65 17.61
N PRO A 360 5.64 -12.52 18.10
CA PRO A 360 7.05 -12.16 18.22
C PRO A 360 7.66 -11.98 16.82
N ALA A 361 8.82 -11.33 16.71
CA ALA A 361 9.59 -11.37 15.47
C ALA A 361 9.88 -12.85 15.12
N THR A 362 9.49 -13.27 13.91
CA THR A 362 9.46 -14.69 13.55
C THR A 362 9.44 -14.87 12.04
N THR A 363 9.81 -16.06 11.58
CA THR A 363 9.44 -16.52 10.24
C THR A 363 7.96 -16.89 10.24
N VAL A 364 7.25 -16.47 9.20
CA VAL A 364 5.90 -16.93 8.85
C VAL A 364 5.97 -17.68 7.52
N THR A 365 5.23 -18.79 7.43
CA THR A 365 5.14 -19.64 6.23
C THR A 365 3.69 -19.95 5.92
N GLY A 366 3.24 -19.54 4.74
CA GLY A 366 1.93 -19.85 4.16
C GLY A 366 2.03 -20.76 2.94
N PRO A 367 0.89 -21.02 2.25
CA PRO A 367 0.91 -21.70 0.95
C PRO A 367 1.63 -20.85 -0.11
N ALA A 368 2.04 -21.48 -1.20
CA ALA A 368 2.85 -20.82 -2.25
C ALA A 368 2.12 -19.67 -2.97
N ASP A 369 0.79 -19.63 -2.91
CA ASP A 369 -0.07 -18.59 -3.47
C ASP A 369 -0.51 -17.55 -2.43
N TRP A 370 -0.03 -17.65 -1.18
CA TRP A 370 -0.28 -16.61 -0.19
C TRP A 370 0.42 -15.31 -0.58
N ASP A 371 -0.35 -14.23 -0.59
CA ASP A 371 0.05 -12.89 -1.00
C ASP A 371 0.74 -12.09 0.11
N GLY A 372 0.93 -12.68 1.30
CA GLY A 372 1.52 -12.00 2.44
C GLY A 372 0.53 -11.10 3.20
N ILE A 373 -0.78 -11.23 2.97
CA ILE A 373 -1.80 -10.55 3.77
C ILE A 373 -2.25 -11.45 4.93
N ILE A 374 -2.15 -10.93 6.15
CA ILE A 374 -2.63 -11.58 7.38
C ILE A 374 -3.95 -10.91 7.79
N ALA A 375 -5.06 -11.64 7.79
CA ALA A 375 -6.29 -11.15 8.41
C ALA A 375 -6.08 -11.02 9.93
N ALA A 376 -6.46 -9.88 10.49
CA ALA A 376 -6.43 -9.66 11.93
C ALA A 376 -7.55 -10.48 12.62
N PRO A 377 -7.49 -10.68 13.94
CA PRO A 377 -8.47 -11.49 14.65
C PRO A 377 -9.88 -10.92 14.45
N THR A 378 -10.79 -11.74 13.93
CA THR A 378 -12.18 -11.37 13.69
C THR A 378 -13.10 -12.39 14.34
N ILE A 379 -14.14 -11.92 15.03
CA ILE A 379 -15.15 -12.80 15.64
C ILE A 379 -15.85 -13.61 14.54
N THR A 380 -15.91 -14.93 14.74
CA THR A 380 -16.49 -15.87 13.78
C THR A 380 -17.32 -16.94 14.50
N THR A 381 -17.81 -17.92 13.73
CA THR A 381 -18.44 -19.13 14.27
C THR A 381 -17.58 -20.35 13.99
N ILE A 382 -17.58 -21.30 14.92
CA ILE A 382 -16.93 -22.60 14.76
C ILE A 382 -17.93 -23.72 15.08
N ASP A 383 -17.87 -24.79 14.31
CA ASP A 383 -18.65 -26.00 14.57
C ASP A 383 -17.92 -26.88 15.58
N LEU A 384 -18.49 -27.02 16.77
CA LEU A 384 -17.96 -27.90 17.81
C LEU A 384 -18.40 -29.36 17.56
N PRO A 385 -17.56 -30.35 17.92
CA PRO A 385 -17.87 -31.75 17.67
C PRO A 385 -19.05 -32.21 18.51
N VAL A 386 -19.91 -33.06 17.93
CA VAL A 386 -21.05 -33.65 18.64
C VAL A 386 -20.57 -34.82 19.48
N VAL A 387 -20.58 -34.67 20.81
CA VAL A 387 -20.21 -35.73 21.76
C VAL A 387 -21.46 -36.25 22.47
N SER A 388 -21.65 -37.56 22.44
CA SER A 388 -22.81 -38.22 23.06
C SER A 388 -22.82 -38.03 24.58
N GLY A 389 -23.95 -37.56 25.13
CA GLY A 389 -24.10 -37.34 26.57
C GLY A 389 -23.51 -36.02 27.07
N GLU A 390 -23.04 -35.15 26.19
CA GLU A 390 -22.46 -33.85 26.52
C GLU A 390 -23.11 -32.74 25.70
N THR A 391 -23.01 -31.52 26.20
CA THR A 391 -23.38 -30.31 25.46
C THR A 391 -22.18 -29.39 25.46
N LEU A 392 -21.68 -29.09 24.27
CA LEU A 392 -20.63 -28.10 24.05
C LEU A 392 -21.28 -26.78 23.63
N THR A 393 -20.79 -25.68 24.17
CA THR A 393 -21.30 -24.34 23.84
C THR A 393 -20.13 -23.41 23.61
N THR A 394 -19.99 -22.94 22.37
CA THR A 394 -19.02 -21.92 21.99
C THR A 394 -19.29 -20.66 22.79
N SER A 395 -18.26 -20.14 23.45
CA SER A 395 -18.32 -18.85 24.14
C SER A 395 -17.81 -17.72 23.26
N VAL A 396 -16.63 -17.91 22.67
CA VAL A 396 -16.05 -17.03 21.66
C VAL A 396 -15.37 -17.89 20.62
N ALA A 397 -15.42 -17.47 19.37
CA ALA A 397 -14.61 -18.02 18.30
C ALA A 397 -14.07 -16.87 17.47
N ILE A 398 -12.81 -16.97 17.08
CA ILE A 398 -12.13 -16.01 16.22
C ILE A 398 -11.49 -16.72 15.03
N GLU A 399 -11.31 -15.98 13.95
CA GLU A 399 -10.46 -16.35 12.81
C GLU A 399 -9.35 -15.32 12.70
N ILE A 400 -8.13 -15.79 12.45
CA ILE A 400 -6.94 -14.95 12.24
C ILE A 400 -6.05 -15.64 11.20
N GLY A 401 -5.29 -14.86 10.44
CA GLY A 401 -4.37 -15.36 9.43
C GLY A 401 -5.00 -15.41 8.04
N PHE A 402 -5.07 -16.59 7.45
CA PHE A 402 -5.54 -16.78 6.09
C PHE A 402 -6.73 -17.74 6.06
N THR A 403 -7.83 -17.35 5.42
CA THR A 403 -9.09 -18.11 5.49
C THR A 403 -9.01 -19.48 4.81
N ASP A 404 -8.24 -19.57 3.72
CA ASP A 404 -8.22 -20.77 2.87
C ASP A 404 -7.14 -21.79 3.26
N ALA A 405 -6.15 -21.40 4.07
CA ALA A 405 -5.08 -22.28 4.50
C ALA A 405 -4.42 -21.84 5.82
N GLU A 406 -3.60 -22.71 6.40
CA GLU A 406 -2.73 -22.31 7.52
C GLU A 406 -1.71 -21.26 7.13
N LEU A 407 -1.45 -20.36 8.07
CA LEU A 407 -0.14 -19.74 8.23
C LEU A 407 0.55 -20.37 9.44
N SER A 408 1.82 -20.72 9.30
CA SER A 408 2.65 -21.34 10.34
C SER A 408 3.81 -20.43 10.74
N PHE A 409 4.28 -20.58 11.99
CA PHE A 409 5.29 -19.70 12.60
C PHE A 409 6.40 -20.51 13.25
N ASP A 410 7.65 -20.04 13.11
CA ASP A 410 8.81 -20.65 13.78
C ASP A 410 8.75 -20.47 15.29
N ASN A 411 8.39 -19.27 15.74
CA ASN A 411 8.17 -18.92 17.16
C ASN A 411 6.67 -18.96 17.49
N ALA A 412 6.35 -19.25 18.74
CA ALA A 412 4.97 -19.32 19.21
C ALA A 412 4.33 -17.93 19.25
N VAL A 413 3.09 -17.85 18.80
CA VAL A 413 2.22 -16.67 18.85
C VAL A 413 1.26 -16.80 20.02
N ARG A 414 0.99 -15.67 20.69
CA ARG A 414 0.08 -15.61 21.83
C ARG A 414 -1.25 -14.99 21.42
N ILE A 415 -2.33 -15.72 21.62
CA ILE A 415 -3.71 -15.26 21.40
C ILE A 415 -4.40 -15.19 22.76
N LEU A 416 -4.83 -14.00 23.18
CA LEU A 416 -5.58 -13.77 24.41
C LEU A 416 -7.07 -13.60 24.10
N LEU A 417 -7.90 -14.39 24.78
CA LEU A 417 -9.36 -14.33 24.70
C LEU A 417 -9.93 -13.73 26.00
N PRO A 418 -10.42 -12.48 25.97
CA PRO A 418 -10.87 -11.77 27.17
C PRO A 418 -12.00 -12.49 27.91
N GLY A 419 -11.91 -12.57 29.24
CA GLY A 419 -12.95 -13.12 30.12
C GLY A 419 -13.21 -14.62 29.98
N GLN A 420 -12.35 -15.36 29.26
CA GLN A 420 -12.56 -16.78 28.95
C GLN A 420 -11.84 -17.76 29.91
N ALA A 421 -11.22 -17.29 31.00
CA ALA A 421 -10.48 -18.17 31.91
C ALA A 421 -11.30 -19.38 32.40
N GLY A 422 -10.63 -20.53 32.50
CA GLY A 422 -11.20 -21.80 32.96
C GLY A 422 -12.07 -22.53 31.93
N LYS A 423 -12.21 -21.98 30.71
CA LYS A 423 -12.92 -22.65 29.61
C LYS A 423 -12.01 -23.61 28.85
N ARG A 424 -12.61 -24.48 28.03
CA ARG A 424 -11.87 -25.33 27.08
C ARG A 424 -11.51 -24.49 25.86
N ALA A 425 -10.47 -24.90 25.14
CA ALA A 425 -10.03 -24.25 23.91
C ALA A 425 -9.80 -25.29 22.82
N GLY A 426 -9.95 -24.87 21.57
CA GLY A 426 -9.65 -25.69 20.40
C GLY A 426 -9.51 -24.84 19.16
N TYR A 427 -9.17 -25.48 18.07
CA TYR A 427 -9.00 -24.85 16.76
C TYR A 427 -9.60 -25.71 15.66
N SER A 428 -9.86 -25.10 14.50
CA SER A 428 -10.20 -25.82 13.27
C SER A 428 -9.41 -25.23 12.12
N ARG A 429 -8.81 -26.10 11.31
CA ARG A 429 -8.16 -25.70 10.04
C ARG A 429 -9.15 -25.88 8.89
N PRO A 430 -8.97 -25.19 7.75
CA PRO A 430 -9.78 -25.41 6.56
C PRO A 430 -9.87 -26.89 6.22
N GLU A 431 -11.09 -27.38 5.94
CA GLU A 431 -11.38 -28.78 5.59
C GLU A 431 -11.02 -29.83 6.66
N THR A 432 -10.76 -29.44 7.91
CA THR A 432 -10.46 -30.36 9.02
C THR A 432 -11.50 -30.29 10.12
N ASP A 433 -11.66 -31.42 10.84
CA ASP A 433 -12.49 -31.46 12.05
C ASP A 433 -11.88 -30.61 13.17
N PHE A 434 -12.74 -30.09 14.04
CA PHE A 434 -12.33 -29.36 15.24
C PHE A 434 -11.40 -30.20 16.13
N THR A 435 -10.28 -29.61 16.54
CA THR A 435 -9.27 -30.22 17.42
C THR A 435 -9.24 -29.48 18.75
N GLU A 436 -9.43 -30.21 19.85
CA GLU A 436 -9.29 -29.64 21.19
C GLU A 436 -7.83 -29.46 21.59
N ILE A 437 -7.50 -28.29 22.13
CA ILE A 437 -6.24 -28.03 22.83
C ILE A 437 -6.34 -28.61 24.23
N THR A 438 -5.85 -29.84 24.38
CA THR A 438 -5.79 -30.55 25.67
C THR A 438 -4.52 -30.21 26.46
N ASN A 439 -3.49 -29.76 25.76
CA ASN A 439 -2.20 -29.37 26.32
C ASN A 439 -2.32 -28.11 27.20
N THR A 440 -1.91 -28.20 28.46
CA THR A 440 -1.65 -27.02 29.31
C THR A 440 -0.20 -26.59 29.15
N CYS A 441 0.06 -25.29 29.08
CA CYS A 441 1.43 -24.77 28.96
C CYS A 441 2.27 -25.07 30.21
N VAL A 442 3.58 -25.33 30.04
CA VAL A 442 4.41 -25.95 31.09
C VAL A 442 5.03 -25.00 32.13
N SER A 443 5.29 -23.72 31.81
CA SER A 443 6.11 -22.88 32.70
C SER A 443 5.44 -21.61 33.21
N VAL A 444 4.90 -20.74 32.35
CA VAL A 444 4.25 -19.46 32.66
C VAL A 444 3.88 -18.80 31.32
N ASP A 445 2.98 -17.83 31.34
CA ASP A 445 2.58 -17.05 30.15
C ASP A 445 3.70 -16.07 29.73
N ASN A 446 4.75 -16.57 29.09
CA ASN A 446 5.83 -15.77 28.50
C ASN A 446 6.46 -16.45 27.26
N GLN A 447 7.03 -15.64 26.38
CA GLN A 447 7.59 -16.10 25.10
C GLN A 447 8.69 -17.17 25.23
N THR A 448 9.74 -16.90 26.02
CA THR A 448 10.94 -17.75 26.09
C THR A 448 10.63 -19.17 26.56
N ASP A 449 9.78 -19.29 27.58
CA ASP A 449 9.43 -20.60 28.12
C ASP A 449 8.48 -21.36 27.20
N ILE A 450 7.58 -20.66 26.49
CA ILE A 450 6.64 -21.27 25.56
C ILE A 450 7.35 -21.77 24.31
N ASP A 451 8.29 -21.00 23.75
CA ASP A 451 9.07 -21.46 22.59
C ASP A 451 9.89 -22.72 22.90
N ALA A 452 10.33 -22.87 24.15
CA ALA A 452 11.00 -24.09 24.62
C ALA A 452 10.03 -25.27 24.84
N ASP A 453 8.75 -25.00 25.09
CA ASP A 453 7.69 -26.01 25.28
C ASP A 453 7.11 -26.51 23.94
N LEU A 454 6.82 -25.58 23.03
CA LEU A 454 6.20 -25.86 21.72
C LEU A 454 7.26 -26.26 20.68
N VAL A 455 7.92 -27.40 20.95
CA VAL A 455 8.93 -28.00 20.08
C VAL A 455 8.49 -29.37 19.53
N GLY A 456 8.85 -29.65 18.28
CA GLY A 456 8.53 -30.92 17.64
C GLY A 456 7.07 -30.99 17.18
N VAL A 457 6.30 -31.97 17.66
CA VAL A 457 4.90 -32.20 17.25
C VAL A 457 3.87 -31.46 18.11
N ARG A 458 4.33 -30.72 19.12
CA ARG A 458 3.47 -29.95 20.02
C ARG A 458 3.44 -28.51 19.51
N GLU A 459 2.35 -28.13 18.85
CA GLU A 459 2.23 -26.83 18.19
C GLU A 459 1.38 -25.84 19.01
N GLU A 460 0.69 -26.32 20.05
CA GLU A 460 -0.27 -25.54 20.79
C GLU A 460 -0.40 -25.91 22.28
N CYS A 461 -0.68 -24.92 23.11
CA CYS A 461 -1.06 -25.10 24.52
C CYS A 461 -1.97 -23.96 24.99
N LYS A 462 -2.65 -24.15 26.12
CA LYS A 462 -3.46 -23.11 26.76
C LYS A 462 -3.07 -22.86 28.21
N ILE A 463 -3.30 -21.64 28.67
CA ILE A 463 -3.08 -21.21 30.05
C ILE A 463 -4.06 -20.08 30.42
N ASP A 464 -4.55 -20.06 31.66
CA ASP A 464 -5.34 -18.93 32.16
C ASP A 464 -4.40 -17.80 32.61
N SER A 465 -4.69 -16.57 32.20
CA SER A 465 -3.96 -15.37 32.59
C SER A 465 -4.94 -14.37 33.22
N GLY A 466 -5.02 -14.36 34.55
CA GLY A 466 -6.02 -13.55 35.25
C GLY A 466 -7.45 -14.04 35.00
N LEU A 467 -8.26 -13.24 34.33
CA LEU A 467 -9.65 -13.57 33.94
C LEU A 467 -9.75 -14.08 32.49
N ASP A 468 -8.62 -14.12 31.78
CA ASP A 468 -8.58 -14.38 30.34
C ASP A 468 -8.00 -15.76 30.07
N LEU A 469 -8.34 -16.33 28.91
CA LEU A 469 -7.76 -17.57 28.42
C LEU A 469 -6.73 -17.24 27.34
N VAL A 470 -5.52 -17.73 27.48
CA VAL A 470 -4.45 -17.57 26.49
C VAL A 470 -4.24 -18.88 25.77
N ILE A 471 -4.20 -18.81 24.44
CA ILE A 471 -3.79 -19.87 23.54
C ILE A 471 -2.42 -19.48 22.98
N TRP A 472 -1.42 -20.32 23.22
CA TRP A 472 -0.13 -20.24 22.54
C TRP A 472 -0.13 -21.25 21.40
N THR A 473 0.26 -20.82 20.21
CA THR A 473 0.15 -21.60 18.97
C THR A 473 1.30 -21.30 18.00
N LYS A 474 1.63 -22.25 17.13
CA LYS A 474 2.54 -22.04 15.98
C LYS A 474 1.81 -21.88 14.65
N HIS A 475 0.50 -21.67 14.68
CA HIS A 475 -0.29 -21.49 13.48
C HIS A 475 -1.46 -20.53 13.68
N PHE A 476 -1.88 -19.90 12.58
CA PHE A 476 -3.10 -19.12 12.48
C PHE A 476 -4.15 -19.87 11.68
N THR A 477 -5.33 -19.96 12.31
CA THR A 477 -6.54 -20.66 11.86
C THR A 477 -7.74 -20.10 12.64
N LYS A 478 -8.85 -20.83 12.72
CA LYS A 478 -9.93 -20.52 13.67
C LYS A 478 -9.62 -21.08 15.05
N PHE A 479 -9.85 -20.28 16.09
CA PHE A 479 -9.71 -20.67 17.49
C PHE A 479 -11.01 -20.42 18.23
N ALA A 480 -11.30 -21.21 19.27
CA ALA A 480 -12.47 -20.99 20.09
C ALA A 480 -12.28 -21.37 21.54
N ALA A 481 -12.92 -20.61 22.43
CA ALA A 481 -13.16 -21.01 23.82
C ALA A 481 -14.59 -21.49 23.99
N TYR A 482 -14.77 -22.59 24.72
CA TYR A 482 -16.08 -23.24 24.88
C TYR A 482 -16.24 -23.92 26.23
N THR A 483 -17.50 -24.10 26.63
CA THR A 483 -17.85 -24.85 27.84
C THR A 483 -18.37 -26.23 27.48
N GLN A 484 -18.16 -27.19 28.38
CA GLN A 484 -18.72 -28.54 28.29
C GLN A 484 -19.56 -28.82 29.52
N THR A 485 -20.80 -29.23 29.32
CA THR A 485 -21.66 -29.75 30.40
C THR A 485 -21.99 -31.20 30.13
N THR A 486 -21.81 -32.06 31.13
CA THR A 486 -22.24 -33.45 31.06
C THR A 486 -23.74 -33.53 31.35
N ASN A 487 -24.47 -34.19 30.45
CA ASN A 487 -25.90 -34.42 30.63
C ASN A 487 -26.07 -35.52 31.70
N SER A 488 -26.18 -35.09 32.96
CA SER A 488 -26.26 -35.98 34.12
C SER A 488 -27.50 -36.89 34.03
N THR A 489 -27.28 -38.13 33.61
CA THR A 489 -28.29 -39.19 33.74
C THR A 489 -28.08 -39.84 35.10
N SER A 490 -28.91 -39.44 36.08
CA SER A 490 -28.90 -40.04 37.41
C SER A 490 -29.28 -41.52 37.30
N SER A 491 -28.30 -42.40 37.45
CA SER A 491 -28.45 -43.85 37.35
C SER A 491 -28.91 -44.43 38.69
N SER A 492 -30.19 -44.80 38.78
CA SER A 492 -30.68 -45.75 39.77
C SER A 492 -30.92 -47.10 39.10
N SER A 493 -30.12 -48.08 39.50
CA SER A 493 -30.16 -49.48 39.04
C SER A 493 -31.49 -50.17 39.36
N SER A 494 -32.16 -50.75 38.35
CA SER A 494 -32.92 -52.00 38.49
C SER A 494 -33.31 -52.62 37.14
N SER A 495 -33.30 -53.95 37.14
CA SER A 495 -33.47 -54.94 36.07
C SER A 495 -34.81 -54.95 35.31
N SER A 496 -34.73 -55.35 34.02
CA SER A 496 -35.72 -56.05 33.16
C SER A 496 -37.19 -55.58 33.22
N THR A 497 -37.85 -55.19 32.12
CA THR A 497 -38.48 -56.02 31.07
C THR A 497 -39.35 -55.10 30.19
N SER A 498 -39.63 -55.53 28.97
CA SER A 498 -40.44 -54.90 27.90
C SER A 498 -41.55 -53.90 28.29
N SER A 499 -41.53 -52.71 27.68
CA SER A 499 -42.75 -51.94 27.39
C SER A 499 -42.53 -50.98 26.23
N ASN A 500 -43.47 -51.02 25.29
CA ASN A 500 -43.66 -50.12 24.15
C ASN A 500 -43.42 -48.65 24.57
N PRO A 501 -42.60 -47.85 23.86
CA PRO A 501 -42.42 -46.45 24.22
C PRO A 501 -43.74 -45.70 23.99
N SER A 502 -44.35 -45.22 25.07
CA SER A 502 -45.35 -44.15 24.99
C SER A 502 -44.64 -42.90 24.46
N ALA A 503 -45.31 -42.15 23.58
CA ALA A 503 -44.74 -40.92 23.02
C ALA A 503 -44.24 -40.01 24.16
N PRO A 504 -43.06 -39.38 24.01
CA PRO A 504 -42.52 -38.49 25.02
C PRO A 504 -43.56 -37.41 25.36
N VAL A 505 -43.91 -37.30 26.64
CA VAL A 505 -44.87 -36.33 27.15
C VAL A 505 -44.11 -35.16 27.75
N CYS A 506 -44.37 -33.95 27.27
CA CYS A 506 -43.78 -32.76 27.84
C CYS A 506 -44.45 -32.40 29.18
N ASN A 507 -43.67 -32.30 30.25
CA ASN A 507 -44.15 -31.99 31.60
C ASN A 507 -43.75 -30.59 32.10
N ASP A 508 -43.10 -29.79 31.25
CA ASP A 508 -42.74 -28.42 31.61
C ASP A 508 -43.99 -27.56 31.81
N GLN A 509 -43.90 -26.52 32.62
CA GLN A 509 -45.01 -25.56 32.77
C GLN A 509 -44.98 -24.56 31.60
N LYS A 510 -46.16 -24.29 31.00
CA LYS A 510 -46.31 -23.27 29.97
C LYS A 510 -45.92 -21.87 30.52
N PRO A 511 -45.19 -21.04 29.74
CA PRO A 511 -45.00 -19.63 30.07
C PRO A 511 -46.29 -18.91 30.43
N GLY A 512 -46.25 -18.02 31.43
CA GLY A 512 -47.42 -17.41 32.05
C GLY A 512 -48.11 -16.33 31.20
N SER A 513 -47.43 -15.78 30.19
CA SER A 513 -48.02 -14.84 29.23
C SER A 513 -47.28 -14.89 27.88
N ALA A 514 -47.90 -14.39 26.81
CA ALA A 514 -47.19 -14.06 25.58
C ALA A 514 -46.30 -12.81 25.79
N PRO A 515 -45.15 -12.69 25.11
CA PRO A 515 -44.48 -11.41 24.95
C PRO A 515 -45.34 -10.46 24.10
N VAL A 516 -45.16 -9.14 24.28
CA VAL A 516 -45.74 -8.13 23.38
C VAL A 516 -44.64 -7.57 22.49
N LEU A 517 -44.78 -7.71 21.17
CA LEU A 517 -43.83 -7.17 20.20
C LEU A 517 -44.04 -5.66 20.09
N LEU A 518 -43.06 -4.89 20.59
CA LEU A 518 -43.13 -3.44 20.79
C LEU A 518 -42.71 -2.66 19.54
N SER A 519 -41.66 -3.12 18.84
CA SER A 519 -41.20 -2.50 17.59
C SER A 519 -40.59 -3.51 16.62
N ALA A 520 -40.64 -3.15 15.34
CA ALA A 520 -39.91 -3.77 14.25
C ALA A 520 -39.27 -2.66 13.40
N VAL A 521 -37.97 -2.47 13.55
CA VAL A 521 -37.21 -1.39 12.91
C VAL A 521 -36.42 -1.97 11.74
N ALA A 522 -36.72 -1.49 10.53
CA ALA A 522 -36.05 -1.90 9.31
C ALA A 522 -34.65 -1.26 9.18
N GLY A 523 -33.65 -2.08 8.89
CA GLY A 523 -32.27 -1.68 8.53
C GLY A 523 -31.94 -2.02 7.08
N PHE A 524 -30.64 -2.14 6.76
CA PHE A 524 -30.16 -2.66 5.48
C PHE A 524 -30.17 -4.19 5.52
N ASN A 525 -30.97 -4.83 4.66
CA ASN A 525 -31.19 -6.28 4.60
C ASN A 525 -31.49 -6.95 5.96
N SER A 526 -32.02 -6.19 6.93
CA SER A 526 -32.23 -6.64 8.31
C SER A 526 -33.41 -5.96 8.99
N VAL A 527 -33.97 -6.59 10.02
CA VAL A 527 -35.02 -6.01 10.88
C VAL A 527 -34.70 -6.29 12.35
N THR A 528 -34.59 -5.24 13.15
CA THR A 528 -34.43 -5.33 14.61
C THR A 528 -35.80 -5.29 15.30
N LEU A 529 -36.08 -6.30 16.10
CA LEU A 529 -37.33 -6.50 16.82
C LEU A 529 -37.10 -6.26 18.30
N THR A 530 -38.00 -5.53 18.97
CA THR A 530 -37.99 -5.41 20.43
C THR A 530 -39.34 -5.81 21.02
N TRP A 531 -39.34 -6.46 22.19
CA TRP A 531 -40.55 -6.94 22.85
C TRP A 531 -40.49 -6.81 24.37
N SER A 532 -41.65 -6.91 25.02
CA SER A 532 -41.75 -7.03 26.48
C SER A 532 -41.68 -8.49 26.92
N LYS A 533 -41.08 -8.75 28.09
CA LYS A 533 -40.90 -10.10 28.62
C LYS A 533 -42.23 -10.83 28.84
N ALA A 534 -42.23 -12.14 28.57
CA ALA A 534 -43.25 -13.06 29.03
C ALA A 534 -43.13 -13.34 30.54
N SER A 535 -44.23 -13.72 31.18
CA SER A 535 -44.23 -14.10 32.60
C SER A 535 -43.65 -15.50 32.78
N ASP A 536 -42.88 -15.70 33.85
CA ASP A 536 -42.27 -16.99 34.18
C ASP A 536 -43.28 -18.15 34.26
N PRO A 537 -42.85 -19.39 33.98
CA PRO A 537 -41.48 -19.78 33.65
C PRO A 537 -41.13 -19.54 32.17
N VAL A 538 -39.94 -19.00 31.91
CA VAL A 538 -39.38 -18.83 30.56
C VAL A 538 -37.94 -19.32 30.55
N SER A 539 -37.58 -20.13 29.55
CA SER A 539 -36.20 -20.55 29.30
C SER A 539 -35.64 -20.01 27.99
N TYR A 540 -36.48 -19.73 26.98
CA TYR A 540 -36.07 -19.14 25.70
C TYR A 540 -37.19 -18.33 25.02
N TYR A 541 -36.84 -17.62 23.96
CA TYR A 541 -37.76 -17.06 22.98
C TYR A 541 -37.58 -17.68 21.59
N LEU A 542 -38.67 -17.83 20.86
CA LEU A 542 -38.73 -18.31 19.46
C LEU A 542 -39.29 -17.19 18.58
N MET A 543 -38.68 -16.98 17.42
CA MET A 543 -39.14 -15.99 16.42
C MET A 543 -39.65 -16.69 15.18
N THR A 544 -40.69 -16.13 14.55
CA THR A 544 -41.16 -16.55 13.23
C THR A 544 -41.52 -15.35 12.36
N PHE A 545 -41.37 -15.51 11.06
CA PHE A 545 -41.85 -14.54 10.09
C PHE A 545 -42.34 -15.17 8.78
N GLY A 546 -43.04 -14.36 7.99
CA GLY A 546 -43.44 -14.66 6.62
C GLY A 546 -43.61 -13.38 5.80
N THR A 547 -43.77 -13.52 4.49
CA THR A 547 -43.94 -12.38 3.55
C THR A 547 -45.40 -11.96 3.34
N SER A 548 -46.33 -12.59 4.07
CA SER A 548 -47.76 -12.28 4.08
C SER A 548 -48.25 -12.21 5.52
N SER A 549 -49.17 -11.28 5.81
CA SER A 549 -49.73 -11.16 7.17
C SER A 549 -50.37 -12.48 7.62
N GLY A 550 -50.11 -12.87 8.85
CA GLY A 550 -50.55 -14.13 9.43
C GLY A 550 -49.73 -15.37 9.02
N SER A 551 -48.77 -15.24 8.09
CA SER A 551 -47.92 -16.35 7.66
C SER A 551 -46.69 -16.51 8.56
N GLN A 552 -46.50 -17.72 9.08
CA GLN A 552 -45.35 -18.12 9.90
C GLN A 552 -44.50 -19.11 9.10
N THR A 553 -43.92 -18.64 8.00
CA THR A 553 -43.26 -19.52 7.02
C THR A 553 -41.93 -20.04 7.55
N TYR A 554 -41.16 -19.16 8.19
CA TYR A 554 -39.82 -19.44 8.70
C TYR A 554 -39.77 -19.20 10.21
N GLY A 555 -39.01 -20.02 10.93
CA GLY A 555 -38.86 -19.89 12.38
C GLY A 555 -37.44 -20.17 12.84
N ASN A 556 -37.01 -19.45 13.88
CA ASN A 556 -35.80 -19.71 14.64
C ASN A 556 -36.24 -20.19 16.04
N PRO A 557 -35.95 -21.46 16.42
CA PRO A 557 -36.49 -22.08 17.61
C PRO A 557 -35.96 -21.48 18.92
N ASN A 558 -34.81 -20.78 18.89
CA ASN A 558 -34.22 -20.14 20.05
C ASN A 558 -33.39 -18.91 19.64
N ILE A 559 -33.95 -17.73 19.90
CA ILE A 559 -33.33 -16.43 19.64
C ILE A 559 -32.77 -15.77 20.91
N GLY A 560 -32.72 -16.49 22.03
CA GLY A 560 -32.16 -16.02 23.30
C GLY A 560 -32.91 -16.50 24.54
N GLY A 561 -32.26 -16.41 25.70
CA GLY A 561 -32.80 -16.84 26.99
C GLY A 561 -33.87 -15.92 27.58
N LYS A 562 -34.34 -16.23 28.79
CA LYS A 562 -35.48 -15.55 29.48
C LYS A 562 -35.42 -14.02 29.54
N ASP A 563 -34.21 -13.45 29.55
CA ASP A 563 -33.98 -12.02 29.69
C ASP A 563 -33.87 -11.28 28.35
N THR A 564 -33.90 -12.00 27.23
CA THR A 564 -33.82 -11.44 25.88
C THR A 564 -35.10 -10.68 25.53
N THR A 565 -34.94 -9.42 25.13
CA THR A 565 -36.04 -8.53 24.71
C THR A 565 -35.80 -7.82 23.39
N SER A 566 -34.74 -8.19 22.67
CA SER A 566 -34.38 -7.66 21.36
C SER A 566 -33.73 -8.75 20.50
N TYR A 567 -33.94 -8.72 19.18
CA TYR A 567 -33.30 -9.62 18.21
C TYR A 567 -33.28 -8.99 16.82
N THR A 568 -32.17 -9.11 16.11
CA THR A 568 -32.04 -8.65 14.72
C THR A 568 -32.09 -9.83 13.75
N VAL A 569 -33.03 -9.80 12.82
CA VAL A 569 -33.13 -10.75 11.72
C VAL A 569 -32.35 -10.20 10.54
N SER A 570 -31.19 -10.78 10.23
CA SER A 570 -30.34 -10.40 9.09
C SER A 570 -30.59 -11.29 7.86
N GLY A 571 -30.13 -10.88 6.67
CA GLY A 571 -30.29 -11.66 5.44
C GLY A 571 -31.69 -11.63 4.84
N LEU A 572 -32.48 -10.59 5.14
CA LEU A 572 -33.80 -10.37 4.55
C LEU A 572 -33.67 -9.61 3.23
N SER A 573 -34.45 -9.96 2.21
CA SER A 573 -34.45 -9.22 0.94
C SER A 573 -35.01 -7.81 1.09
N GLY A 574 -34.26 -6.81 0.63
CA GLY A 574 -34.67 -5.41 0.65
C GLY A 574 -35.93 -5.15 -0.20
N GLY A 575 -36.76 -4.21 0.23
CA GLY A 575 -38.03 -3.86 -0.41
C GLY A 575 -39.16 -4.89 -0.21
N THR A 576 -38.90 -6.03 0.44
CA THR A 576 -39.92 -7.04 0.76
C THR A 576 -40.49 -6.78 2.15
N THR A 577 -41.82 -6.77 2.30
CA THR A 577 -42.44 -6.64 3.63
C THR A 577 -42.52 -8.00 4.32
N TYR A 578 -41.97 -8.09 5.52
CA TYR A 578 -42.00 -9.26 6.39
C TYR A 578 -42.88 -9.00 7.61
N TYR A 579 -43.55 -10.04 8.11
CA TYR A 579 -44.46 -10.00 9.25
C TYR A 579 -43.93 -10.88 10.36
N PHE A 580 -43.60 -10.30 11.52
CA PHE A 580 -42.87 -10.97 12.61
C PHE A 580 -43.78 -11.29 13.79
N LYS A 581 -43.59 -12.46 14.40
CA LYS A 581 -44.17 -12.86 15.69
C LYS A 581 -43.14 -13.55 16.55
N ILE A 582 -43.23 -13.32 17.85
CA ILE A 582 -42.35 -13.94 18.85
C ILE A 582 -43.18 -14.64 19.93
N ARG A 583 -42.65 -15.71 20.52
CA ARG A 583 -43.21 -16.32 21.73
C ARG A 583 -42.12 -16.74 22.69
N ALA A 584 -42.46 -16.88 23.96
CA ALA A 584 -41.61 -17.53 24.96
C ALA A 584 -41.80 -19.05 24.94
N GLY A 585 -40.82 -19.79 25.42
CA GLY A 585 -40.90 -21.22 25.70
C GLY A 585 -40.22 -21.58 27.02
N ASN A 586 -40.65 -22.69 27.63
CA ASN A 586 -40.05 -23.25 28.82
C ASN A 586 -39.78 -24.75 28.58
N GLY A 587 -38.52 -25.08 28.34
CA GLY A 587 -38.11 -26.42 27.89
C GLY A 587 -38.91 -26.89 26.68
N CYS A 588 -39.65 -28.00 26.82
CA CYS A 588 -40.47 -28.54 25.73
C CYS A 588 -41.86 -27.89 25.61
N MET A 589 -42.27 -27.01 26.53
CA MET A 589 -43.58 -26.34 26.48
C MET A 589 -43.51 -24.95 25.83
N PRO A 590 -44.17 -24.75 24.67
CA PRO A 590 -44.27 -23.44 24.04
C PRO A 590 -45.33 -22.55 24.70
N GLY A 591 -45.05 -21.24 24.78
CA GLY A 591 -46.00 -20.19 25.15
C GLY A 591 -46.86 -19.71 23.97
N ASP A 592 -47.71 -18.72 24.22
CA ASP A 592 -48.52 -18.06 23.18
C ASP A 592 -47.68 -17.04 22.39
N PHE A 593 -48.00 -16.85 21.10
CA PHE A 593 -47.38 -15.82 20.25
C PHE A 593 -47.83 -14.40 20.61
N SER A 594 -46.93 -13.45 20.36
CA SER A 594 -47.15 -12.01 20.42
C SER A 594 -48.16 -11.52 19.37
N ASN A 595 -48.46 -10.22 19.42
CA ASN A 595 -48.95 -9.50 18.25
C ASN A 595 -47.95 -9.58 17.07
N GLU A 596 -48.47 -9.39 15.86
CA GLU A 596 -47.67 -9.33 14.63
C GLU A 596 -47.29 -7.89 14.31
N LEU A 597 -46.04 -7.64 13.89
CA LEU A 597 -45.63 -6.35 13.33
C LEU A 597 -44.98 -6.54 11.94
N PRO A 598 -45.32 -5.70 10.95
CA PRO A 598 -44.65 -5.70 9.67
C PRO A 598 -43.41 -4.79 9.66
N ALA A 599 -42.39 -5.17 8.90
CA ALA A 599 -41.28 -4.28 8.52
C ALA A 599 -40.75 -4.61 7.12
N ALA A 600 -40.27 -3.60 6.40
CA ALA A 600 -39.67 -3.76 5.08
C ALA A 600 -38.23 -3.22 5.12
N PRO A 601 -37.20 -4.10 5.19
CA PRO A 601 -35.81 -3.67 5.15
C PRO A 601 -35.48 -2.95 3.83
N SER A 602 -34.52 -2.04 3.90
CA SER A 602 -33.86 -1.50 2.71
C SER A 602 -32.79 -2.49 2.21
N GLY A 603 -32.16 -2.22 1.07
CA GLY A 603 -31.04 -3.05 0.56
C GLY A 603 -31.38 -3.93 -0.65
N GLY A 604 -30.50 -4.88 -0.96
CA GLY A 604 -30.55 -5.70 -2.17
C GLY A 604 -31.43 -6.95 -2.04
N PHE A 605 -31.60 -7.69 -3.13
CA PHE A 605 -32.18 -9.04 -3.05
C PHE A 605 -31.18 -10.00 -2.38
N VAL A 606 -31.66 -10.81 -1.44
CA VAL A 606 -30.88 -11.86 -0.77
C VAL A 606 -31.51 -13.21 -1.14
N GLU A 607 -30.72 -14.08 -1.75
CA GLU A 607 -31.13 -15.43 -2.14
C GLU A 607 -30.97 -16.38 -0.95
N GLY A 608 -32.03 -17.09 -0.57
CA GLY A 608 -32.01 -18.04 0.56
C GLY A 608 -32.81 -17.59 1.78
N VAL A 609 -32.82 -18.44 2.81
CA VAL A 609 -33.49 -18.17 4.09
C VAL A 609 -32.48 -17.51 5.04
N PRO A 610 -32.86 -16.48 5.82
CA PRO A 610 -32.03 -15.92 6.88
C PRO A 610 -31.36 -16.98 7.75
N ALA A 611 -30.07 -16.81 8.05
CA ALA A 611 -29.31 -17.74 8.88
C ALA A 611 -30.00 -18.00 10.23
N GLY A 612 -30.08 -19.28 10.63
CA GLY A 612 -30.77 -19.71 11.85
C GLY A 612 -32.30 -19.81 11.73
N PHE A 613 -32.88 -19.56 10.55
CA PHE A 613 -34.31 -19.77 10.30
C PHE A 613 -34.56 -20.92 9.34
N GLU A 614 -35.57 -21.72 9.64
CA GLU A 614 -35.97 -22.87 8.82
C GLU A 614 -37.48 -22.90 8.61
N ALA A 615 -37.91 -23.51 7.51
CA ALA A 615 -39.34 -23.63 7.22
C ALA A 615 -40.05 -24.58 8.21
N GLY A 616 -41.22 -24.19 8.71
CA GLY A 616 -42.04 -25.04 9.58
C GLY A 616 -41.56 -25.18 11.04
N VAL A 617 -40.57 -24.42 11.48
CA VAL A 617 -40.10 -24.42 12.88
C VAL A 617 -40.99 -23.53 13.76
N LEU A 618 -42.12 -24.10 14.18
CA LEU A 618 -43.13 -23.39 14.98
C LEU A 618 -43.27 -23.92 16.41
N GLY A 619 -42.48 -24.94 16.78
CA GLY A 619 -42.44 -25.59 18.09
C GLY A 619 -43.82 -25.89 18.72
N GLU A 620 -44.81 -26.29 17.92
CA GLU A 620 -46.11 -26.71 18.44
C GLU A 620 -46.05 -28.16 18.95
N ALA A 621 -46.93 -28.50 19.90
CA ALA A 621 -47.08 -29.88 20.34
C ALA A 621 -47.73 -30.72 19.23
N THR A 622 -47.00 -31.70 18.69
CA THR A 622 -47.55 -32.65 17.71
C THR A 622 -48.72 -33.41 18.34
N LYS A 623 -49.94 -33.20 17.82
CA LYS A 623 -51.11 -33.93 18.32
C LYS A 623 -50.98 -35.40 17.92
N SER A 624 -51.19 -36.30 18.89
CA SER A 624 -51.07 -37.77 18.73
C SER A 624 -51.89 -38.39 17.58
N GLY A 625 -52.80 -37.64 16.94
CA GLY A 625 -53.66 -38.10 15.85
C GLY A 625 -53.17 -37.81 14.42
N GLU A 626 -52.03 -37.12 14.24
CA GLU A 626 -51.54 -36.73 12.90
C GLU A 626 -50.45 -37.66 12.32
N LEU A 627 -50.10 -38.73 13.03
CA LEU A 627 -49.23 -39.80 12.54
C LEU A 627 -50.07 -40.86 11.81
N THR A 628 -50.66 -40.53 10.66
CA THR A 628 -51.16 -41.54 9.71
C THR A 628 -50.14 -41.74 8.62
N GLY A 629 -49.59 -42.96 8.56
CA GLY A 629 -48.45 -43.32 7.75
C GLY A 629 -48.59 -42.99 6.27
N GLU A 630 -47.78 -42.05 5.82
CA GLU A 630 -47.18 -42.08 4.50
C GLU A 630 -45.67 -42.17 4.68
N SER A 631 -45.10 -43.26 4.16
CA SER A 631 -43.68 -43.44 3.95
C SER A 631 -43.24 -42.45 2.87
N ILE A 632 -42.83 -41.25 3.27
CA ILE A 632 -41.95 -40.42 2.45
C ILE A 632 -40.53 -40.94 2.64
N GLY A 633 -39.93 -41.40 1.54
CA GLY A 633 -38.65 -42.12 1.53
C GLY A 633 -37.48 -41.30 2.07
N GLU A 634 -36.36 -42.00 2.28
CA GLU A 634 -35.06 -41.38 2.54
C GLU A 634 -34.83 -40.18 1.62
N PRO A 635 -34.39 -39.01 2.14
CA PRO A 635 -33.78 -38.00 1.30
C PRO A 635 -32.47 -38.57 0.76
N THR A 636 -32.50 -39.06 -0.47
CA THR A 636 -31.29 -39.28 -1.27
C THR A 636 -30.53 -37.95 -1.36
N PRO A 637 -29.21 -37.89 -1.12
CA PRO A 637 -28.44 -36.68 -1.27
C PRO A 637 -28.49 -36.25 -2.74
N THR A 638 -29.27 -35.20 -3.02
CA THR A 638 -29.21 -34.52 -4.30
C THR A 638 -28.17 -33.42 -4.13
N THR A 639 -27.05 -33.55 -4.83
CA THR A 639 -26.03 -32.52 -4.98
C THR A 639 -26.67 -31.31 -5.64
N ALA A 640 -27.18 -30.39 -4.84
CA ALA A 640 -27.53 -29.04 -5.25
C ALA A 640 -26.87 -28.12 -4.22
N VAL A 641 -25.86 -27.40 -4.71
CA VAL A 641 -25.19 -26.31 -3.99
C VAL A 641 -26.27 -25.32 -3.55
N ILE A 642 -26.59 -25.31 -2.26
CA ILE A 642 -27.31 -24.22 -1.63
C ILE A 642 -26.24 -23.19 -1.27
N ASN A 643 -26.05 -22.22 -2.17
CA ASN A 643 -25.31 -21.01 -1.88
C ASN A 643 -25.91 -20.39 -0.62
N ALA A 644 -25.08 -20.19 0.40
CA ALA A 644 -25.28 -19.10 1.34
C ALA A 644 -25.45 -17.83 0.48
N GLY A 645 -26.54 -17.10 0.70
CA GLY A 645 -26.91 -15.96 -0.12
C GLY A 645 -25.82 -14.91 -0.19
N LEU A 646 -24.99 -14.98 -1.23
CA LEU A 646 -24.25 -13.84 -1.75
C LEU A 646 -25.26 -12.73 -2.06
N VAL A 647 -25.01 -11.53 -1.57
CA VAL A 647 -25.58 -10.34 -2.22
C VAL A 647 -25.04 -10.37 -3.64
N LYS A 648 -25.86 -10.75 -4.61
CA LYS A 648 -25.46 -10.66 -6.02
C LYS A 648 -25.19 -9.20 -6.31
N GLY A 649 -23.90 -8.89 -6.49
CA GLY A 649 -23.43 -7.61 -6.94
C GLY A 649 -24.21 -7.18 -8.17
N ILE A 650 -24.67 -5.93 -8.14
CA ILE A 650 -24.75 -5.17 -9.37
C ILE A 650 -23.29 -4.96 -9.76
N GLU A 651 -22.73 -5.84 -10.59
CA GLU A 651 -21.48 -5.53 -11.25
C GLU A 651 -21.68 -4.28 -12.10
N SER A 652 -20.78 -3.31 -11.88
CA SER A 652 -20.45 -2.20 -12.77
C SER A 652 -21.57 -1.19 -13.05
N ILE A 653 -21.73 -0.22 -12.15
CA ILE A 653 -21.31 1.17 -12.46
C ILE A 653 -20.67 1.75 -11.19
N ALA A 654 -19.38 2.05 -11.29
CA ALA A 654 -18.60 2.77 -10.30
C ALA A 654 -19.38 3.97 -9.72
N LYS A 655 -19.45 4.06 -8.38
CA LYS A 655 -19.70 5.32 -7.69
C LYS A 655 -18.49 6.23 -7.88
N ASN A 656 -18.41 6.84 -9.04
CA ASN A 656 -17.66 8.09 -9.17
C ASN A 656 -18.43 9.16 -8.36
N LYS A 657 -17.83 9.65 -7.27
CA LYS A 657 -18.37 10.71 -6.39
C LYS A 657 -18.58 12.07 -7.10
N SER A 658 -18.44 12.14 -8.43
CA SER A 658 -18.62 13.37 -9.23
C SER A 658 -20.04 13.60 -9.78
N PHE A 659 -20.99 12.68 -9.61
CA PHE A 659 -22.29 12.78 -10.33
C PHE A 659 -23.40 13.58 -9.62
N LYS A 660 -23.15 14.13 -8.43
CA LYS A 660 -24.21 14.77 -7.61
C LYS A 660 -24.54 16.23 -7.95
N TYR A 661 -23.86 16.86 -8.93
CA TYR A 661 -24.12 18.26 -9.29
C TYR A 661 -24.47 18.55 -10.76
N ILE A 662 -24.50 17.57 -11.66
CA ILE A 662 -24.69 17.83 -13.11
C ILE A 662 -26.12 17.54 -13.59
N PHE A 663 -26.89 16.71 -12.88
CA PHE A 663 -28.25 16.36 -13.32
C PHE A 663 -29.36 17.42 -13.11
N PRO A 664 -29.24 18.44 -12.23
CA PRO A 664 -30.19 19.56 -12.24
C PRO A 664 -29.78 20.70 -13.17
N ILE A 665 -28.57 20.71 -13.76
CA ILE A 665 -28.10 21.80 -14.63
C ILE A 665 -28.40 21.51 -16.11
N ILE A 666 -28.33 20.26 -16.57
CA ILE A 666 -28.66 19.90 -17.96
C ILE A 666 -30.15 20.07 -18.28
N LEU A 667 -31.04 19.94 -17.28
CA LEU A 667 -32.48 20.19 -17.41
C LEU A 667 -32.85 21.69 -17.43
N ILE A 668 -31.92 22.59 -17.07
CA ILE A 668 -32.10 24.04 -17.14
C ILE A 668 -31.41 24.63 -18.39
N ILE A 669 -30.30 24.07 -18.86
CA ILE A 669 -29.57 24.61 -20.02
C ILE A 669 -30.19 24.20 -21.37
N LEU A 670 -30.77 23.01 -21.51
CA LEU A 670 -31.43 22.60 -22.76
C LEU A 670 -32.64 23.47 -23.17
N PRO A 671 -33.56 23.87 -22.27
CA PRO A 671 -34.62 24.80 -22.64
C PRO A 671 -34.11 26.21 -22.91
N ILE A 672 -33.05 26.68 -22.22
CA ILE A 672 -32.45 28.01 -22.43
C ILE A 672 -31.71 28.09 -23.78
N ALA A 673 -30.99 27.04 -24.18
CA ALA A 673 -30.33 26.97 -25.48
C ALA A 673 -31.35 26.86 -26.64
N LEU A 674 -32.47 26.14 -26.45
CA LEU A 674 -33.56 26.12 -27.42
C LEU A 674 -34.24 27.48 -27.55
N ILE A 675 -34.51 28.16 -26.43
CA ILE A 675 -35.11 29.51 -26.42
C ILE A 675 -34.18 30.51 -27.09
N TYR A 676 -32.87 30.46 -26.84
CA TYR A 676 -31.88 31.33 -27.50
C TYR A 676 -31.76 31.05 -29.01
N TYR A 677 -31.79 29.78 -29.42
CA TYR A 677 -31.79 29.39 -30.83
C TYR A 677 -33.04 29.90 -31.58
N PHE A 678 -34.23 29.80 -30.99
CA PHE A 678 -35.47 30.33 -31.59
C PHE A 678 -35.55 31.87 -31.54
N TYR A 679 -34.97 32.52 -30.53
CA TYR A 679 -34.87 33.98 -30.44
C TYR A 679 -33.96 34.55 -31.54
N LYS A 680 -32.78 33.95 -31.76
CA LYS A 680 -31.84 34.36 -32.82
C LYS A 680 -32.39 34.14 -34.23
N LYS A 681 -33.14 33.05 -34.45
CA LYS A 681 -33.81 32.77 -35.74
C LYS A 681 -34.96 33.74 -36.07
N ARG A 682 -35.64 34.27 -35.04
CA ARG A 682 -36.75 35.24 -35.21
C ARG A 682 -36.25 36.67 -35.49
N ASN A 683 -35.09 37.07 -34.97
CA ASN A 683 -34.52 38.39 -35.25
C ASN A 683 -33.82 38.47 -36.62
N ASN A 684 -33.32 37.35 -37.16
CA ASN A 684 -32.73 37.31 -38.51
C ASN A 684 -33.75 37.21 -39.65
N SER A 685 -35.05 37.22 -39.35
CA SER A 685 -36.14 37.22 -40.34
C SER A 685 -36.90 38.56 -40.40
N SER A 686 -36.33 39.62 -39.83
CA SER A 686 -36.86 40.99 -39.89
C SER A 686 -35.74 42.01 -40.06
N SER A 687 -35.01 41.88 -41.17
CA SER A 687 -34.14 42.91 -41.76
C SER A 687 -33.75 42.50 -43.17
#